data_AF-A0A966MDB3-F1
#
_entry.id   AF-A0A966MDB3-F1
#
_cell.length_a   1.000
_cell.length_b   1.000
_cell.length_c   1.000
_cell.angle_alpha   90.00
_cell.angle_beta   90.00
_cell.angle_gamma   90.00
#
_symmetry.space_group_name_H-M   'P 1'
#
loop_
_entity.id
_entity.type
_entity.pdbx_description
1 polymer ?
#
loop_
_entity_poly.entity_id
_entity_poly.type
_entity_poly.pdbx_seq_one_letter_code
_entity_poly.pdbx_strand_id
1 'polypeptide(L)'
;MIKNKSDLNDEFLKDFPKIYQNPSSTNSYLAENTSQIEEKILNYFKQYELDTDFAIYANGGFGRKELYPSSDIDISIIHKNKKAKKIENLEKFIAKLWDLGFQVGHSVRTIKDIKKVTKDDPKEFTSYLTRRALITNNAIDKEITSTLQKIWSKRKFYKVKLLEQKDRYKSFYSTAYNLEPDLKESPGCLRDFQTALWILQHCFDLKNIKEIKNSKEFGDNIDEIIDSYNFVKTLRYITNTLSSRNRLTFELQLEIALKANINEGTRKRSVEKMMQKFYENASNLTNFNQQVFNKFEEQNAFSLKKNIGDYYIKGDKIGINPKINLSNRKDLIFGIYNFIGSNKKINAIDTNTVSLLKNNLKLINKKFKEDQIYANQFLEIFRSKYNLSSILKSMKAIGIIQKYVDEFNEVIGQMQFDLFHVYTVDEHTFKVVRNMRQMKIHFKDEFKLEHELINRLPKIEILYLAGLFHDLGKGKGGDHSKIGAKTSYNFAKKIGLSKADADLISWLVLHHLEMSSISQKKDISDIDTIEEFANLAGTTEKLDYLYLLTVNDIRATNPALWNGWKHGLLKDLFILTRSKINKEPVQTIKEITEDRKKNCIRSFREERDKKKIKNYLGIFEDSFFTKNNLDKLKWQCGLVINSEINKTVIGARKCFDNLLEIFIKTENFDGLFLKLVQVFQLSGLEIIDANISTSTNKAIAANTFIAKYSFHNRPLTNIEVQDIKLKISNNFNNLEGQSKKLVFKKKKNESFGKPFKISNVEQKDKKRNLLTIETADSPGLLVKIAKTLHENGTSIYSARINTLGDRVEDTFEIEDMTLSSVSSKKIKKISDSLKETM
;
A
#
# COMPACT_ATOMS: atom_id res chain seq x y z
N MET A 1 -36.78 2.77 22.13
CA MET A 1 -35.82 3.46 21.23
C MET A 1 -35.14 4.58 22.03
N ILE A 2 -33.82 4.53 22.16
CA ILE A 2 -33.01 5.31 23.11
C ILE A 2 -32.68 6.69 22.52
N LYS A 3 -33.16 7.76 23.17
CA LYS A 3 -32.93 9.16 22.80
C LYS A 3 -31.61 9.77 23.33
N ASN A 4 -30.82 9.10 24.18
CA ASN A 4 -29.65 9.73 24.80
C ASN A 4 -28.33 9.60 24.02
N LYS A 5 -28.26 8.80 22.94
CA LYS A 5 -27.01 8.63 22.16
C LYS A 5 -26.82 9.70 21.07
N SER A 6 -27.87 10.43 20.67
CA SER A 6 -27.78 11.50 19.66
C SER A 6 -27.09 12.74 20.20
N ASP A 7 -27.46 13.19 21.40
CA ASP A 7 -27.16 14.55 21.83
C ASP A 7 -25.65 14.82 22.04
N LEU A 8 -24.90 13.92 22.68
CA LEU A 8 -23.46 14.10 22.91
C LEU A 8 -22.63 13.99 21.62
N ASN A 9 -23.06 13.14 20.68
CA ASN A 9 -22.39 13.01 19.39
C ASN A 9 -22.65 14.23 18.51
N ASP A 10 -23.88 14.76 18.53
CA ASP A 10 -24.24 15.97 17.81
C ASP A 10 -23.51 17.19 18.37
N GLU A 11 -23.37 17.28 19.70
CA GLU A 11 -22.54 18.30 20.36
C GLU A 11 -21.06 18.17 19.96
N PHE A 12 -20.49 16.96 20.00
CA PHE A 12 -19.12 16.73 19.54
C PHE A 12 -18.92 17.15 18.08
N LEU A 13 -19.85 16.83 17.18
CA LEU A 13 -19.78 17.21 15.77
C LEU A 13 -19.87 18.72 15.58
N LYS A 14 -20.68 19.42 16.38
CA LYS A 14 -20.80 20.88 16.39
C LYS A 14 -19.51 21.55 16.87
N ASP A 15 -18.89 21.01 17.90
CA ASP A 15 -17.66 21.55 18.50
C ASP A 15 -16.38 21.06 17.82
N PHE A 16 -16.48 20.12 16.88
CA PHE A 16 -15.35 19.46 16.23
C PHE A 16 -14.29 20.43 15.66
N PRO A 17 -14.62 21.56 15.00
CA PRO A 17 -13.59 22.52 14.57
C PRO A 17 -12.68 23.00 15.71
N LYS A 18 -13.25 23.25 16.90
CA LYS A 18 -12.49 23.67 18.09
C LYS A 18 -11.71 22.49 18.68
N ILE A 19 -12.32 21.31 18.74
CA ILE A 19 -11.69 20.07 19.25
C ILE A 19 -10.50 19.66 18.34
N TYR A 20 -10.59 19.86 17.03
CA TYR A 20 -9.49 19.59 16.11
C TYR A 20 -8.25 20.46 16.38
N GLN A 21 -8.48 21.72 16.78
CA GLN A 21 -7.40 22.64 17.19
C GLN A 21 -6.87 22.33 18.59
N ASN A 22 -7.73 21.88 19.50
CA ASN A 22 -7.35 21.41 20.84
C ASN A 22 -7.80 19.97 21.10
N PRO A 23 -7.05 18.95 20.64
CA PRO A 23 -7.45 17.56 20.72
C PRO A 23 -7.66 17.01 22.14
N SER A 24 -7.07 17.65 23.15
CA SER A 24 -7.26 17.26 24.55
C SER A 24 -8.71 17.33 25.00
N SER A 25 -9.52 18.21 24.39
CA SER A 25 -10.95 18.35 24.65
C SER A 25 -11.76 17.09 24.36
N THR A 26 -11.29 16.20 23.46
CA THR A 26 -11.96 14.90 23.22
C THR A 26 -12.07 14.05 24.48
N ASN A 27 -11.18 14.24 25.46
CA ASN A 27 -11.19 13.49 26.71
C ASN A 27 -12.44 13.74 27.55
N SER A 28 -13.02 14.95 27.53
CA SER A 28 -14.26 15.23 28.26
C SER A 28 -15.42 14.45 27.66
N TYR A 29 -15.56 14.42 26.33
CA TYR A 29 -16.62 13.65 25.65
C TYR A 29 -16.48 12.14 25.87
N LEU A 30 -15.25 11.61 25.85
CA LEU A 30 -15.00 10.19 26.18
C LEU A 30 -15.37 9.88 27.64
N ALA A 31 -15.01 10.76 28.57
CA ALA A 31 -15.32 10.60 29.99
C ALA A 31 -16.83 10.73 30.27
N GLU A 32 -17.51 11.65 29.59
CA GLU A 32 -18.95 11.87 29.69
C GLU A 32 -19.72 10.66 29.15
N ASN A 33 -19.39 10.21 27.94
CA ASN A 33 -19.97 8.99 27.36
C ASN A 33 -19.75 7.76 28.27
N THR A 34 -18.56 7.65 28.87
CA THR A 34 -18.27 6.60 29.86
C THR A 34 -19.18 6.73 31.08
N SER A 35 -19.31 7.93 31.65
CA SER A 35 -20.05 8.18 32.89
C SER A 35 -21.54 7.91 32.74
N GLN A 36 -22.15 8.33 31.63
CA GLN A 36 -23.56 8.07 31.34
C GLN A 36 -23.88 6.58 31.19
N ILE A 37 -22.95 5.80 30.64
CA ILE A 37 -23.08 4.34 30.50
C ILE A 37 -22.83 3.64 31.85
N GLU A 38 -21.82 4.09 32.58
CA GLU A 38 -21.49 3.58 33.91
C GLU A 38 -22.64 3.76 34.89
N GLU A 39 -23.28 4.94 34.91
CA GLU A 39 -24.44 5.20 35.77
C GLU A 39 -25.57 4.19 35.52
N LYS A 40 -25.89 3.91 34.25
CA LYS A 40 -26.91 2.92 33.88
C LYS A 40 -26.53 1.52 34.36
N ILE A 41 -25.28 1.12 34.13
CA ILE A 41 -24.76 -0.18 34.56
C ILE A 41 -24.89 -0.31 36.08
N LEU A 42 -24.45 0.71 36.84
CA LEU A 42 -24.51 0.73 38.30
C LEU A 42 -25.95 0.66 38.81
N ASN A 43 -26.87 1.41 38.20
CA ASN A 43 -28.27 1.44 38.59
C ASN A 43 -28.93 0.07 38.41
N TYR A 44 -28.74 -0.57 37.26
CA TYR A 44 -29.28 -1.91 37.04
C TYR A 44 -28.60 -2.96 37.91
N PHE A 45 -27.28 -2.87 38.12
CA PHE A 45 -26.57 -3.82 38.97
C PHE A 45 -27.08 -3.81 40.41
N LYS A 46 -27.40 -2.63 40.95
CA LYS A 46 -28.03 -2.46 42.27
C LYS A 46 -29.51 -2.86 42.25
N GLN A 47 -30.26 -2.54 41.20
CA GLN A 47 -31.67 -2.92 41.06
C GLN A 47 -31.87 -4.45 41.10
N TYR A 48 -30.93 -5.21 40.53
CA TYR A 48 -30.91 -6.67 40.59
C TYR A 48 -30.26 -7.22 41.88
N GLU A 49 -29.90 -6.34 42.82
CA GLU A 49 -29.30 -6.61 44.14
C GLU A 49 -28.00 -7.42 44.09
N LEU A 50 -27.23 -7.25 43.00
CA LEU A 50 -26.00 -8.01 42.73
C LEU A 50 -24.79 -7.50 43.52
N ASP A 51 -24.83 -6.25 43.99
CA ASP A 51 -23.75 -5.60 44.74
C ASP A 51 -23.52 -6.21 46.13
N THR A 52 -24.43 -7.05 46.62
CA THR A 52 -24.25 -7.83 47.85
C THR A 52 -23.28 -8.99 47.67
N ASP A 53 -23.42 -9.75 46.58
CA ASP A 53 -22.70 -10.99 46.32
C ASP A 53 -21.52 -10.83 45.34
N PHE A 54 -21.52 -9.75 44.55
CA PHE A 54 -20.57 -9.54 43.46
C PHE A 54 -19.91 -8.15 43.51
N ALA A 55 -18.67 -8.09 43.06
CA ALA A 55 -17.98 -6.88 42.68
C ALA A 55 -18.00 -6.74 41.15
N ILE A 56 -18.01 -5.51 40.64
CA ILE A 56 -17.96 -5.23 39.20
C ILE A 56 -16.83 -4.26 38.88
N TYR A 57 -16.09 -4.60 37.84
CA TYR A 57 -14.95 -3.86 37.32
C TYR A 57 -15.16 -3.55 35.85
N ALA A 58 -14.80 -2.33 35.44
CA ALA A 58 -14.67 -1.95 34.05
C ALA A 58 -13.27 -2.30 33.54
N ASN A 59 -13.20 -2.90 32.36
CA ASN A 59 -11.97 -3.31 31.70
C ASN A 59 -11.80 -2.58 30.35
N GLY A 60 -10.64 -2.76 29.71
CA GLY A 60 -10.42 -2.24 28.36
C GLY A 60 -10.60 -0.72 28.25
N GLY A 61 -11.25 -0.27 27.18
CA GLY A 61 -11.55 1.15 26.97
C GLY A 61 -12.48 1.73 28.03
N PHE A 62 -13.43 0.92 28.54
CA PHE A 62 -14.36 1.32 29.59
C PHE A 62 -13.64 1.55 30.93
N GLY A 63 -12.68 0.69 31.26
CA GLY A 63 -11.79 0.85 32.43
C GLY A 63 -10.99 2.15 32.38
N ARG A 64 -10.45 2.49 31.22
CA ARG A 64 -9.65 3.71 31.00
C ARG A 64 -10.46 5.01 30.88
N LYS A 65 -11.80 4.94 30.91
CA LYS A 65 -12.70 6.07 30.59
C LYS A 65 -12.50 6.62 29.17
N GLU A 66 -12.23 5.73 28.23
CA GLU A 66 -12.00 6.03 26.81
C GLU A 66 -13.03 5.30 25.93
N LEU A 67 -14.32 5.40 26.28
CA LEU A 67 -15.39 4.72 25.56
C LEU A 67 -15.85 5.54 24.36
N TYR A 68 -15.72 4.98 23.15
CA TYR A 68 -16.15 5.62 21.90
C TYR A 68 -17.62 5.27 21.57
N PRO A 69 -18.30 6.03 20.69
CA PRO A 69 -19.75 5.88 20.44
C PRO A 69 -20.23 4.45 20.11
N SER A 70 -19.39 3.68 19.41
CA SER A 70 -19.63 2.30 18.95
C SER A 70 -18.61 1.31 19.55
N SER A 71 -18.04 1.62 20.72
CA SER A 71 -17.16 0.66 21.42
C SER A 71 -17.95 -0.34 22.24
N ASP A 72 -17.41 -1.55 22.31
CA ASP A 72 -17.83 -2.58 23.27
C ASP A 72 -17.59 -2.11 24.71
N ILE A 73 -18.43 -2.60 25.62
CA ILE A 73 -18.33 -2.41 27.06
C ILE A 73 -17.80 -3.70 27.67
N ASP A 74 -16.57 -3.66 28.17
CA ASP A 74 -15.93 -4.79 28.83
C ASP A 74 -16.10 -4.71 30.36
N ILE A 75 -16.81 -5.68 30.95
CA ILE A 75 -17.00 -5.79 32.40
C ILE A 75 -16.49 -7.12 32.97
N SER A 76 -15.92 -7.07 34.16
CA SER A 76 -15.58 -8.26 34.95
C SER A 76 -16.35 -8.26 36.25
N ILE A 77 -17.13 -9.31 36.47
CA ILE A 77 -17.95 -9.53 37.65
C ILE A 77 -17.25 -10.60 38.51
N ILE A 78 -17.02 -10.27 39.77
CA ILE A 78 -16.18 -11.08 40.68
C ILE A 78 -17.00 -11.46 41.91
N HIS A 79 -16.98 -12.75 42.24
CA HIS A 79 -17.66 -13.24 43.44
C HIS A 79 -17.00 -12.69 44.71
N LYS A 80 -17.79 -12.05 45.57
CA LYS A 80 -17.36 -11.63 46.92
C LYS A 80 -17.28 -12.81 47.88
N ASN A 81 -18.23 -13.75 47.75
CA ASN A 81 -18.40 -14.91 48.63
C ASN A 81 -18.47 -16.22 47.83
N LYS A 82 -17.99 -17.33 48.42
CA LYS A 82 -18.02 -18.68 47.78
C LYS A 82 -19.43 -19.22 47.53
N LYS A 83 -20.46 -18.69 48.21
CA LYS A 83 -21.87 -19.07 48.08
C LYS A 83 -22.70 -17.87 47.63
N ALA A 84 -22.43 -17.36 46.42
CA ALA A 84 -23.27 -16.32 45.82
C ALA A 84 -24.69 -16.88 45.61
N LYS A 85 -25.72 -16.20 46.12
CA LYS A 85 -27.09 -16.71 46.11
C LYS A 85 -27.90 -16.23 44.90
N LYS A 86 -27.51 -15.10 44.31
CA LYS A 86 -28.28 -14.41 43.25
C LYS A 86 -27.69 -14.56 41.84
N ILE A 87 -27.25 -15.77 41.47
CA ILE A 87 -26.63 -16.02 40.15
C ILE A 87 -27.62 -15.78 39.00
N GLU A 88 -28.89 -16.19 39.14
CA GLU A 88 -29.94 -15.99 38.13
C GLU A 88 -30.21 -14.50 37.81
N ASN A 89 -30.02 -13.61 38.79
CA ASN A 89 -30.18 -12.17 38.59
C ASN A 89 -29.06 -11.59 37.71
N LEU A 90 -27.91 -12.26 37.61
CA LEU A 90 -26.81 -11.86 36.75
C LEU A 90 -27.18 -12.06 35.28
N GLU A 91 -27.86 -13.15 34.94
CA GLU A 91 -28.36 -13.39 33.58
C GLU A 91 -29.38 -12.32 33.17
N LYS A 92 -30.32 -11.98 34.07
CA LYS A 92 -31.28 -10.89 33.86
C LYS A 92 -30.60 -9.53 33.68
N PHE A 93 -29.55 -9.26 34.45
CA PHE A 93 -28.75 -8.05 34.33
C PHE A 93 -28.06 -7.95 32.97
N ILE A 94 -27.38 -9.02 32.53
CA ILE A 94 -26.70 -9.03 31.22
C ILE A 94 -27.71 -8.90 30.08
N ALA A 95 -28.81 -9.65 30.12
CA ALA A 95 -29.90 -9.55 29.15
C ALA A 95 -30.43 -8.11 29.07
N LYS A 96 -30.62 -7.46 30.23
CA LYS A 96 -31.07 -6.06 30.28
C LYS A 96 -30.09 -5.10 29.61
N LEU A 97 -28.78 -5.31 29.74
CA LEU A 97 -27.79 -4.47 29.05
C LEU A 97 -27.87 -4.65 27.52
N TRP A 98 -28.09 -5.88 27.04
CA TRP A 98 -28.32 -6.15 25.62
C TRP A 98 -29.63 -5.54 25.11
N ASP A 99 -30.71 -5.57 25.90
CA ASP A 99 -31.99 -4.92 25.56
C ASP A 99 -31.83 -3.40 25.42
N LEU A 100 -30.85 -2.81 26.10
CA LEU A 100 -30.48 -1.39 25.97
C LEU A 100 -29.57 -1.13 24.76
N GLY A 101 -29.30 -2.14 23.93
CA GLY A 101 -28.46 -2.03 22.74
C GLY A 101 -26.97 -1.90 23.03
N PHE A 102 -26.52 -2.24 24.24
CA PHE A 102 -25.10 -2.26 24.55
C PHE A 102 -24.43 -3.54 24.03
N GLN A 103 -23.27 -3.39 23.39
CA GLN A 103 -22.39 -4.52 23.08
C GLN A 103 -21.53 -4.81 24.31
N VAL A 104 -21.92 -5.80 25.10
CA VAL A 104 -21.28 -6.10 26.39
C VAL A 104 -20.44 -7.37 26.30
N GLY A 105 -19.13 -7.20 26.42
CA GLY A 105 -18.21 -8.28 26.76
C GLY A 105 -18.17 -8.43 28.28
N HIS A 106 -18.52 -9.60 28.81
CA HIS A 106 -18.54 -9.82 30.25
C HIS A 106 -17.83 -11.11 30.66
N SER A 107 -17.38 -11.14 31.91
CA SER A 107 -16.90 -12.36 32.56
C SER A 107 -17.41 -12.43 33.99
N VAL A 108 -17.73 -13.63 34.46
CA VAL A 108 -18.09 -13.91 35.86
C VAL A 108 -17.06 -14.87 36.41
N ARG A 109 -16.29 -14.45 37.41
CA ARG A 109 -15.09 -15.17 37.84
C ARG A 109 -14.90 -15.14 39.35
N THR A 110 -14.33 -16.21 39.90
CA THR A 110 -13.69 -16.17 41.22
C THR A 110 -12.24 -15.68 41.09
N ILE A 111 -11.58 -15.34 42.19
CA ILE A 111 -10.14 -15.00 42.19
C ILE A 111 -9.30 -16.16 41.63
N LYS A 112 -9.71 -17.42 41.87
CA LYS A 112 -9.03 -18.60 41.32
C LYS A 112 -9.13 -18.65 39.79
N ASP A 113 -10.30 -18.31 39.24
CA ASP A 113 -10.51 -18.27 37.79
C ASP A 113 -9.70 -17.14 37.15
N ILE A 114 -9.63 -15.97 37.79
CA ILE A 114 -8.76 -14.87 37.36
C ILE A 114 -7.32 -15.35 37.30
N LYS A 115 -6.81 -16.00 38.36
CA LYS A 115 -5.46 -16.55 38.38
C LYS A 115 -5.20 -17.55 37.25
N LYS A 116 -6.17 -18.43 36.95
CA LYS A 116 -6.06 -19.43 35.88
C LYS A 116 -6.01 -18.76 34.50
N VAL A 117 -7.04 -17.97 34.18
CA VAL A 117 -7.20 -17.37 32.85
C VAL A 117 -6.06 -16.38 32.55
N THR A 118 -5.68 -15.55 33.51
CA THR A 118 -4.60 -14.58 33.30
C THR A 118 -3.20 -15.23 33.25
N LYS A 119 -3.04 -16.47 33.72
CA LYS A 119 -1.79 -17.24 33.55
C LYS A 119 -1.63 -17.76 32.12
N ASP A 120 -2.74 -18.17 31.51
CA ASP A 120 -2.75 -18.82 30.21
C ASP A 120 -2.92 -17.82 29.05
N ASP A 121 -3.67 -16.73 29.27
CA ASP A 121 -3.93 -15.69 28.27
C ASP A 121 -3.33 -14.32 28.65
N PRO A 122 -2.32 -13.83 27.90
CA PRO A 122 -1.72 -12.53 28.14
C PRO A 122 -2.66 -11.34 27.86
N LYS A 123 -3.66 -11.48 26.98
CA LYS A 123 -4.66 -10.43 26.72
C LYS A 123 -5.54 -10.22 27.93
N GLU A 124 -5.97 -11.32 28.56
CA GLU A 124 -6.71 -11.31 29.81
C GLU A 124 -5.89 -10.67 30.93
N PHE A 125 -4.63 -11.07 31.10
CA PHE A 125 -3.73 -10.42 32.07
C PHE A 125 -3.66 -8.90 31.86
N THR A 126 -3.49 -8.48 30.60
CA THR A 126 -3.41 -7.05 30.22
C THR A 126 -4.71 -6.30 30.51
N SER A 127 -5.86 -6.94 30.27
CA SER A 127 -7.19 -6.38 30.55
C SER A 127 -7.31 -5.99 32.04
N TYR A 128 -6.86 -6.87 32.94
CA TYR A 128 -6.88 -6.63 34.39
C TYR A 128 -5.82 -5.63 34.89
N LEU A 129 -4.76 -5.33 34.11
CA LEU A 129 -3.81 -4.25 34.43
C LEU A 129 -4.46 -2.88 34.37
N THR A 130 -5.45 -2.71 33.49
CA THR A 130 -6.21 -1.46 33.30
C THR A 130 -7.61 -1.51 33.92
N ARG A 131 -7.87 -2.45 34.82
CA ARG A 131 -9.18 -2.56 35.48
C ARG A 131 -9.47 -1.30 36.31
N ARG A 132 -10.73 -0.91 36.33
CA ARG A 132 -11.23 0.14 37.21
C ARG A 132 -12.41 -0.39 38.01
N ALA A 133 -12.31 -0.29 39.33
CA ALA A 133 -13.41 -0.66 40.21
C ALA A 133 -14.64 0.23 39.94
N LEU A 134 -15.80 -0.40 39.79
CA LEU A 134 -17.10 0.28 39.73
C LEU A 134 -17.83 0.10 41.07
N ILE A 135 -18.03 -1.16 41.49
CA ILE A 135 -18.53 -1.53 42.82
C ILE A 135 -17.63 -2.64 43.36
N THR A 136 -16.89 -2.37 44.43
CA THR A 136 -16.04 -3.38 45.09
C THR A 136 -15.76 -3.00 46.54
N ASN A 137 -15.08 -3.88 47.27
CA ASN A 137 -14.44 -3.55 48.55
C ASN A 137 -12.91 -3.57 48.40
N ASN A 138 -12.21 -2.89 49.31
CA ASN A 138 -10.74 -2.79 49.26
C ASN A 138 -10.02 -4.15 49.40
N ALA A 139 -10.68 -5.18 49.94
CA ALA A 139 -10.10 -6.50 50.12
C ALA A 139 -9.94 -7.24 48.77
N ILE A 140 -10.99 -7.25 47.95
CA ILE A 140 -11.00 -7.95 46.65
C ILE A 140 -9.99 -7.33 45.70
N ASP A 141 -9.91 -6.00 45.64
CA ASP A 141 -8.95 -5.35 44.74
C ASP A 141 -7.48 -5.60 45.14
N LYS A 142 -7.19 -5.66 46.44
CA LYS A 142 -5.88 -6.07 46.96
C LYS A 142 -5.57 -7.53 46.58
N GLU A 143 -6.54 -8.43 46.67
CA GLU A 143 -6.36 -9.84 46.33
C GLU A 143 -6.10 -10.05 44.83
N ILE A 144 -6.83 -9.35 43.96
CA ILE A 144 -6.60 -9.33 42.51
C ILE A 144 -5.18 -8.81 42.22
N THR A 145 -4.81 -7.68 42.83
CA THR A 145 -3.47 -7.08 42.65
C THR A 145 -2.36 -8.05 43.05
N SER A 146 -2.47 -8.67 44.23
CA SER A 146 -1.51 -9.66 44.73
C SER A 146 -1.43 -10.90 43.82
N THR A 147 -2.58 -11.33 43.30
CA THR A 147 -2.68 -12.46 42.36
C THR A 147 -1.91 -12.15 41.09
N LEU A 148 -2.16 -11.00 40.45
CA LEU A 148 -1.56 -10.61 39.16
C LEU A 148 -0.04 -10.39 39.25
N GLN A 149 0.47 -9.82 40.34
CA GLN A 149 1.91 -9.54 40.53
C GLN A 149 2.80 -10.79 40.37
N LYS A 150 2.27 -11.99 40.67
CA LYS A 150 3.03 -13.24 40.69
C LYS A 150 2.93 -14.06 39.39
N ILE A 151 2.11 -13.64 38.42
CA ILE A 151 1.75 -14.50 37.28
C ILE A 151 2.78 -14.43 36.15
N TRP A 152 3.15 -13.22 35.75
CA TRP A 152 4.06 -12.99 34.64
C TRP A 152 5.31 -12.28 35.10
N SER A 153 6.47 -12.92 34.90
CA SER A 153 7.74 -12.21 35.04
C SER A 153 7.85 -11.11 33.98
N LYS A 154 8.53 -10.01 34.32
CA LYS A 154 8.74 -8.86 33.43
C LYS A 154 9.24 -9.29 32.04
N ARG A 155 10.24 -10.18 32.01
CA ARG A 155 10.82 -10.73 30.76
C ARG A 155 9.82 -11.54 29.94
N LYS A 156 9.00 -12.40 30.58
CA LYS A 156 8.01 -13.23 29.88
C LYS A 156 6.90 -12.35 29.28
N PHE A 157 6.40 -11.39 30.04
CA PHE A 157 5.39 -10.43 29.59
C PHE A 157 5.89 -9.60 28.40
N TYR A 158 7.10 -9.03 28.52
CA TYR A 158 7.74 -8.28 27.44
C TYR A 158 7.83 -9.07 26.13
N LYS A 159 8.32 -10.32 26.18
CA LYS A 159 8.46 -11.16 24.98
C LYS A 159 7.13 -11.40 24.29
N VAL A 160 6.07 -11.66 25.07
CA VAL A 160 4.72 -11.83 24.52
C VAL A 160 4.22 -10.56 23.86
N LYS A 161 4.37 -9.39 24.51
CA LYS A 161 3.97 -8.10 23.93
C LYS A 161 4.76 -7.73 22.67
N LEU A 162 6.04 -8.11 22.62
CA LEU A 162 6.86 -7.92 21.43
C LEU A 162 6.34 -8.76 20.25
N LEU A 163 5.92 -10.00 20.49
CA LEU A 163 5.32 -10.86 19.47
C LEU A 163 3.95 -10.35 19.02
N GLU A 164 3.06 -10.01 19.96
CA GLU A 164 1.75 -9.40 19.67
C GLU A 164 1.90 -8.15 18.78
N GLN A 165 2.86 -7.28 19.08
CA GLN A 165 3.15 -6.10 18.28
C GLN A 165 3.66 -6.45 16.88
N LYS A 166 4.61 -7.40 16.78
CA LYS A 166 5.15 -7.82 15.48
C LYS A 166 4.05 -8.37 14.57
N ASP A 167 3.14 -9.18 15.11
CA ASP A 167 2.06 -9.77 14.33
C ASP A 167 1.00 -8.74 13.95
N ARG A 168 0.63 -7.84 14.89
CA ARG A 168 -0.24 -6.70 14.57
C ARG A 168 0.35 -5.84 13.46
N TYR A 169 1.63 -5.47 13.55
CA TYR A 169 2.27 -4.66 12.50
C TYR A 169 2.23 -5.34 11.13
N LYS A 170 2.39 -6.66 11.04
CA LYS A 170 2.28 -7.39 9.76
C LYS A 170 0.87 -7.27 9.16
N SER A 171 -0.18 -7.31 9.99
CA SER A 171 -1.57 -7.15 9.54
C SER A 171 -1.89 -5.76 8.98
N PHE A 172 -1.05 -4.75 9.22
CA PHE A 172 -1.24 -3.36 8.79
C PHE A 172 -0.04 -2.81 8.01
N TYR A 173 0.51 -3.61 7.08
CA TYR A 173 1.64 -3.24 6.20
C TYR A 173 2.94 -2.77 6.90
N SER A 174 3.02 -2.92 8.22
CA SER A 174 4.15 -2.59 9.10
C SER A 174 4.63 -1.14 9.00
N THR A 175 3.71 -0.21 8.75
CA THR A 175 4.01 1.23 8.66
C THR A 175 2.88 2.10 9.24
N ALA A 176 3.25 3.22 9.85
CA ALA A 176 2.31 4.24 10.33
C ALA A 176 1.82 5.17 9.20
N TYR A 177 2.47 5.10 8.03
CA TYR A 177 2.26 6.00 6.90
C TYR A 177 1.31 5.42 5.85
N ASN A 178 0.35 4.59 6.26
CA ASN A 178 -0.68 4.06 5.38
C ASN A 178 -1.75 5.12 5.09
N LEU A 179 -2.19 5.25 3.84
CA LEU A 179 -3.18 6.27 3.44
C LEU A 179 -4.57 6.06 4.03
N GLU A 180 -4.95 4.83 4.37
CA GLU A 180 -6.22 4.52 5.06
C GLU A 180 -5.99 3.75 6.36
N PRO A 181 -5.48 4.41 7.41
CA PRO A 181 -5.09 3.76 8.64
C PRO A 181 -6.31 3.30 9.45
N ASP A 182 -6.17 2.18 10.16
CA ASP A 182 -7.03 1.87 11.30
C ASP A 182 -6.53 2.64 12.53
N LEU A 183 -7.35 3.58 13.02
CA LEU A 183 -7.01 4.51 14.10
C LEU A 183 -6.89 3.84 15.48
N LYS A 184 -7.14 2.53 15.60
CA LYS A 184 -6.94 1.77 16.82
C LYS A 184 -5.69 0.88 16.72
N GLU A 185 -5.60 0.07 15.67
CA GLU A 185 -4.66 -1.06 15.59
C GLU A 185 -3.43 -0.82 14.69
N SER A 186 -3.46 0.17 13.78
CA SER A 186 -2.31 0.44 12.91
C SER A 186 -1.09 0.92 13.71
N PRO A 187 0.15 0.75 13.20
CA PRO A 187 1.33 1.37 13.80
C PRO A 187 1.12 2.88 13.97
N GLY A 188 1.57 3.44 15.09
CA GLY A 188 1.37 4.85 15.42
C GLY A 188 -0.05 5.23 15.83
N CYS A 189 -0.94 4.27 16.05
CA CYS A 189 -2.30 4.52 16.54
C CYS A 189 -2.45 4.14 18.02
N LEU A 190 -3.69 4.14 18.55
CA LEU A 190 -3.93 4.01 19.99
C LEU A 190 -3.28 2.78 20.63
N ARG A 191 -3.23 1.64 19.93
CA ARG A 191 -2.65 0.41 20.45
C ARG A 191 -1.15 0.52 20.72
N ASP A 192 -0.41 1.34 19.98
CA ASP A 192 1.04 1.54 20.21
C ASP A 192 1.26 2.22 21.56
N PHE A 193 0.53 3.31 21.83
CA PHE A 193 0.62 3.99 23.10
C PHE A 193 0.15 3.11 24.27
N GLN A 194 -0.96 2.39 24.09
CA GLN A 194 -1.48 1.47 25.11
C GLN A 194 -0.50 0.33 25.42
N THR A 195 0.16 -0.22 24.40
CA THR A 195 1.17 -1.27 24.58
C THR A 195 2.39 -0.73 25.34
N ALA A 196 2.84 0.47 25.00
CA ALA A 196 3.91 1.15 25.72
C ALA A 196 3.55 1.36 27.20
N LEU A 197 2.33 1.82 27.50
CA LEU A 197 1.86 1.98 28.88
C LEU A 197 1.83 0.66 29.66
N TRP A 198 1.37 -0.44 29.04
CA TRP A 198 1.37 -1.75 29.72
C TRP A 198 2.78 -2.24 30.05
N ILE A 199 3.75 -1.98 29.17
CA ILE A 199 5.16 -2.31 29.45
C ILE A 199 5.72 -1.40 30.53
N LEU A 200 5.46 -0.08 30.47
CA LEU A 200 5.90 0.84 31.52
C LEU A 200 5.34 0.44 32.90
N GLN A 201 4.06 0.09 32.96
CA GLN A 201 3.39 -0.35 34.18
C GLN A 201 3.95 -1.67 34.73
N HIS A 202 4.08 -2.71 33.89
CA HIS A 202 4.45 -4.05 34.38
C HIS A 202 5.97 -4.27 34.46
N CYS A 203 6.72 -3.70 33.53
CA CYS A 203 8.16 -3.93 33.40
C CYS A 203 9.00 -2.86 34.12
N PHE A 204 8.56 -1.59 34.10
CA PHE A 204 9.28 -0.48 34.71
C PHE A 204 8.66 0.01 36.03
N ASP A 205 7.54 -0.57 36.45
CA ASP A 205 6.78 -0.17 37.64
C ASP A 205 6.30 1.30 37.62
N LEU A 206 6.16 1.88 36.42
CA LEU A 206 5.65 3.24 36.21
C LEU A 206 4.14 3.18 35.94
N LYS A 207 3.34 3.39 36.98
CA LYS A 207 1.90 3.05 37.01
C LYS A 207 1.00 4.13 36.43
N ASN A 208 1.46 5.37 36.36
CA ASN A 208 0.68 6.50 35.90
C ASN A 208 1.55 7.54 35.17
N ILE A 209 0.89 8.46 34.48
CA ILE A 209 1.55 9.52 33.70
C ILE A 209 2.49 10.37 34.56
N LYS A 210 2.16 10.64 35.83
CA LYS A 210 3.00 11.43 36.74
C LYS A 210 4.33 10.72 37.02
N GLU A 211 4.29 9.42 37.26
CA GLU A 211 5.50 8.60 37.43
C GLU A 211 6.34 8.54 36.15
N ILE A 212 5.70 8.42 34.98
CA ILE A 212 6.41 8.43 33.68
C ILE A 212 7.09 9.79 33.44
N LYS A 213 6.40 10.91 33.71
CA LYS A 213 6.94 12.28 33.66
C LYS A 213 8.18 12.45 34.54
N ASN A 214 8.17 11.87 35.73
CA ASN A 214 9.27 11.97 36.69
C ASN A 214 10.42 10.99 36.39
N SER A 215 10.27 10.08 35.42
CA SER A 215 11.32 9.13 35.03
C SER A 215 12.38 9.81 34.17
N LYS A 216 13.65 9.45 34.39
CA LYS A 216 14.78 10.00 33.61
C LYS A 216 14.77 9.54 32.16
N GLU A 217 14.23 8.36 31.90
CA GLU A 217 14.28 7.70 30.61
C GLU A 217 13.17 8.12 29.65
N PHE A 218 12.00 8.51 30.18
CA PHE A 218 10.78 8.72 29.40
C PHE A 218 10.11 10.08 29.66
N GLY A 219 10.59 10.88 30.61
CA GLY A 219 9.97 12.14 31.02
C GLY A 219 10.03 13.25 29.98
N ASP A 220 11.18 13.42 29.29
CA ASP A 220 11.50 14.63 28.51
C ASP A 220 10.51 14.97 27.38
N ASN A 221 9.78 13.98 26.82
CA ASN A 221 8.87 14.20 25.68
C ASN A 221 7.45 13.66 25.92
N ILE A 222 7.11 13.22 27.13
CA ILE A 222 5.83 12.51 27.36
C ILE A 222 4.60 13.37 27.08
N ASP A 223 4.68 14.69 27.27
CA ASP A 223 3.57 15.61 26.97
C ASP A 223 3.25 15.66 25.46
N GLU A 224 4.27 15.75 24.61
CA GLU A 224 4.11 15.66 23.15
C GLU A 224 3.50 14.32 22.72
N ILE A 225 3.88 13.23 23.38
CA ILE A 225 3.30 11.89 23.13
C ILE A 225 1.83 11.82 23.54
N ILE A 226 1.47 12.46 24.67
CA ILE A 226 0.07 12.54 25.13
C ILE A 226 -0.77 13.37 24.17
N ASP A 227 -0.24 14.50 23.67
CA ASP A 227 -0.93 15.31 22.65
C ASP A 227 -1.12 14.53 21.36
N SER A 228 -0.11 13.75 20.95
CA SER A 228 -0.20 12.84 19.81
C SER A 228 -1.28 11.78 20.01
N TYR A 229 -1.36 11.21 21.20
CA TYR A 229 -2.41 10.27 21.57
C TYR A 229 -3.79 10.93 21.52
N ASN A 230 -3.94 12.13 22.07
CA ASN A 230 -5.19 12.90 22.05
C ASN A 230 -5.63 13.21 20.61
N PHE A 231 -4.70 13.58 19.72
CA PHE A 231 -5.01 13.81 18.31
C PHE A 231 -5.59 12.57 17.62
N VAL A 232 -4.96 11.40 17.80
CA VAL A 232 -5.50 10.13 17.27
C VAL A 232 -6.85 9.78 17.89
N LYS A 233 -7.04 10.07 19.19
CA LYS A 233 -8.35 9.88 19.85
C LYS A 233 -9.43 10.75 19.21
N THR A 234 -9.14 12.02 18.94
CA THR A 234 -10.05 12.97 18.26
C THR A 234 -10.47 12.44 16.89
N LEU A 235 -9.51 12.03 16.05
CA LEU A 235 -9.82 11.46 14.74
C LEU A 235 -10.64 10.17 14.85
N ARG A 236 -10.32 9.31 15.82
CA ARG A 236 -11.08 8.07 16.02
C ARG A 236 -12.50 8.36 16.48
N TYR A 237 -12.71 9.36 17.34
CA TYR A 237 -14.04 9.74 17.81
C TYR A 237 -14.93 10.14 16.64
N ILE A 238 -14.51 11.14 15.85
CA ILE A 238 -15.30 11.57 14.69
C ILE A 238 -15.51 10.45 13.67
N THR A 239 -14.47 9.66 13.38
CA THR A 239 -14.58 8.51 12.45
C THR A 239 -15.64 7.52 12.93
N ASN A 240 -15.70 7.27 14.24
CA ASN A 240 -16.65 6.35 14.83
C ASN A 240 -18.08 6.92 14.87
N THR A 241 -18.22 8.23 15.10
CA THR A 241 -19.50 8.94 14.99
C THR A 241 -20.07 8.87 13.57
N LEU A 242 -19.22 9.02 12.54
CA LEU A 242 -19.66 9.05 11.14
C LEU A 242 -19.88 7.66 10.53
N SER A 243 -19.14 6.63 10.97
CA SER A 243 -19.12 5.33 10.28
C SER A 243 -19.28 4.10 11.18
N SER A 244 -19.27 4.27 12.51
CA SER A 244 -19.18 3.17 13.49
C SER A 244 -17.93 2.27 13.33
N ARG A 245 -16.92 2.70 12.56
CA ARG A 245 -15.66 1.96 12.32
C ARG A 245 -14.46 2.75 12.87
N ASN A 246 -13.28 2.14 12.84
CA ASN A 246 -12.01 2.78 13.21
C ASN A 246 -11.13 3.12 12.00
N ARG A 247 -11.48 2.65 10.79
CA ARG A 247 -10.70 2.87 9.58
C ARG A 247 -11.02 4.25 9.01
N LEU A 248 -9.98 5.06 8.81
CA LEU A 248 -10.07 6.38 8.23
C LEU A 248 -9.99 6.27 6.70
N THR A 249 -11.11 5.94 6.05
CA THR A 249 -11.18 5.82 4.59
C THR A 249 -11.07 7.18 3.91
N PHE A 250 -10.70 7.22 2.63
CA PHE A 250 -10.59 8.46 1.87
C PHE A 250 -11.87 9.32 1.91
N GLU A 251 -13.06 8.71 1.90
CA GLU A 251 -14.35 9.42 1.99
C GLU A 251 -14.50 10.11 3.35
N LEU A 252 -14.21 9.38 4.43
CA LEU A 252 -14.24 9.91 5.79
C LEU A 252 -13.19 11.01 5.97
N GLN A 253 -12.01 10.88 5.35
CA GLN A 253 -10.98 11.92 5.41
C GLN A 253 -11.48 13.23 4.81
N LEU A 254 -12.17 13.17 3.67
CA LEU A 254 -12.78 14.34 3.04
C LEU A 254 -13.81 14.99 3.97
N GLU A 255 -14.72 14.19 4.52
CA GLU A 255 -15.79 14.69 5.38
C GLU A 255 -15.23 15.29 6.68
N ILE A 256 -14.27 14.62 7.31
CA ILE A 256 -13.61 15.09 8.54
C ILE A 256 -12.83 16.37 8.27
N ALA A 257 -12.10 16.49 7.16
CA ALA A 257 -11.36 17.70 6.83
C ALA A 257 -12.29 18.91 6.63
N LEU A 258 -13.48 18.70 6.04
CA LEU A 258 -14.52 19.72 5.92
C LEU A 258 -15.07 20.12 7.30
N LYS A 259 -15.43 19.13 8.14
CA LYS A 259 -15.93 19.39 9.50
C LYS A 259 -14.88 20.05 10.40
N ALA A 260 -13.59 19.82 10.16
CA ALA A 260 -12.49 20.48 10.86
C ALA A 260 -12.27 21.95 10.42
N ASN A 261 -13.00 22.43 9.40
CA ASN A 261 -12.82 23.75 8.78
C ASN A 261 -11.39 24.02 8.29
N ILE A 262 -10.75 23.00 7.69
CA ILE A 262 -9.40 23.14 7.13
C ILE A 262 -9.51 23.80 5.74
N ASN A 263 -9.02 25.03 5.62
CA ASN A 263 -9.09 25.83 4.39
C ASN A 263 -7.72 25.95 3.71
N GLU A 264 -7.40 25.00 2.84
CA GLU A 264 -6.11 24.93 2.13
C GLU A 264 -6.29 25.05 0.60
N GLY A 265 -7.19 25.93 0.17
CA GLY A 265 -7.47 26.22 -1.25
C GLY A 265 -8.28 25.15 -1.97
N THR A 266 -7.85 23.88 -1.96
CA THR A 266 -8.60 22.76 -2.55
C THR A 266 -8.95 21.71 -1.50
N ARG A 267 -10.07 21.00 -1.69
CA ARG A 267 -10.50 19.91 -0.79
C ARG A 267 -9.41 18.84 -0.61
N LYS A 268 -8.74 18.48 -1.71
CA LYS A 268 -7.62 17.52 -1.71
C LYS A 268 -6.49 17.98 -0.78
N ARG A 269 -6.08 19.24 -0.91
CA ARG A 269 -5.00 19.80 -0.09
C ARG A 269 -5.39 19.91 1.39
N SER A 270 -6.65 20.19 1.71
CA SER A 270 -7.15 20.16 3.09
C SER A 270 -7.03 18.77 3.72
N VAL A 271 -7.35 17.72 2.97
CA VAL A 271 -7.14 16.33 3.42
C VAL A 271 -5.67 16.02 3.60
N GLU A 272 -4.83 16.35 2.61
CA GLU A 272 -3.39 16.10 2.67
C GLU A 272 -2.75 16.76 3.90
N LYS A 273 -3.18 17.97 4.28
CA LYS A 273 -2.71 18.67 5.48
C LYS A 273 -3.19 18.03 6.78
N MET A 274 -4.45 17.61 6.84
CA MET A 274 -4.97 16.85 7.99
C MET A 274 -4.18 15.55 8.17
N MET A 275 -3.98 14.82 7.08
CA MET A 275 -3.27 13.54 7.11
C MET A 275 -1.77 13.72 7.40
N GLN A 276 -1.14 14.79 6.91
CA GLN A 276 0.24 15.14 7.29
C GLN A 276 0.38 15.30 8.81
N LYS A 277 -0.56 16.03 9.45
CA LYS A 277 -0.63 16.16 10.92
C LYS A 277 -0.86 14.79 11.58
N PHE A 278 -1.72 13.94 11.02
CA PHE A 278 -1.87 12.56 11.52
C PHE A 278 -0.56 11.76 11.50
N TYR A 279 0.19 11.77 10.39
CA TYR A 279 1.43 11.00 10.28
C TYR A 279 2.53 11.47 11.22
N GLU A 280 2.59 12.78 11.50
CA GLU A 280 3.49 13.33 12.52
C GLU A 280 3.18 12.75 13.91
N ASN A 281 1.91 12.83 14.33
CA ASN A 281 1.47 12.28 15.62
C ASN A 281 1.64 10.75 15.67
N ALA A 282 1.37 10.04 14.56
CA ALA A 282 1.56 8.60 14.47
C ALA A 282 3.04 8.19 14.56
N SER A 283 3.94 8.98 13.97
CA SER A 283 5.39 8.80 14.10
C SER A 283 5.84 8.95 15.56
N ASN A 284 5.37 9.99 16.25
CA ASN A 284 5.67 10.22 17.66
C ASN A 284 5.25 9.03 18.55
N LEU A 285 4.03 8.52 18.37
CA LEU A 285 3.54 7.34 19.09
C LEU A 285 4.36 6.08 18.78
N THR A 286 4.72 5.87 17.50
CA THR A 286 5.55 4.73 17.07
C THR A 286 6.93 4.79 17.70
N ASN A 287 7.57 5.97 17.70
CA ASN A 287 8.91 6.18 18.23
C ASN A 287 8.95 5.98 19.74
N PHE A 288 7.98 6.51 20.48
CA PHE A 288 7.86 6.30 21.91
C PHE A 288 7.67 4.82 22.25
N ASN A 289 6.79 4.13 21.53
CA ASN A 289 6.57 2.70 21.72
C ASN A 289 7.88 1.91 21.48
N GLN A 290 8.59 2.17 20.38
CA GLN A 290 9.88 1.54 20.11
C GLN A 290 10.94 1.84 21.19
N GLN A 291 11.00 3.07 21.68
CA GLN A 291 11.90 3.46 22.76
C GLN A 291 11.66 2.63 24.03
N VAL A 292 10.40 2.46 24.44
CA VAL A 292 10.03 1.64 25.62
C VAL A 292 10.48 0.19 25.42
N PHE A 293 10.23 -0.39 24.25
CA PHE A 293 10.64 -1.77 23.95
C PHE A 293 12.16 -1.94 23.95
N ASN A 294 12.89 -1.04 23.31
CA ASN A 294 14.35 -1.09 23.18
C ASN A 294 15.03 -0.90 24.53
N LYS A 295 14.53 0.02 25.35
CA LYS A 295 15.10 0.30 26.68
C LYS A 295 15.00 -0.91 27.61
N PHE A 296 13.85 -1.61 27.59
CA PHE A 296 13.68 -2.80 28.41
C PHE A 296 14.62 -3.93 27.98
N GLU A 297 14.78 -4.14 26.67
CA GLU A 297 15.71 -5.10 26.10
C GLU A 297 17.15 -4.79 26.52
N GLU A 298 17.57 -3.53 26.42
CA GLU A 298 18.93 -3.08 26.76
C GLU A 298 19.26 -3.25 28.24
N GLN A 299 18.31 -2.98 29.15
CA GLN A 299 18.49 -3.18 30.59
C GLN A 299 18.60 -4.67 30.97
N ASN A 300 17.99 -5.55 30.17
CA ASN A 300 17.93 -6.99 30.44
C ASN A 300 18.89 -7.82 29.56
N ALA A 301 19.67 -7.18 28.69
CA ALA A 301 20.65 -7.85 27.85
C ALA A 301 21.86 -8.32 28.69
N PHE A 302 22.20 -9.60 28.58
CA PHE A 302 23.38 -10.22 29.22
C PHE A 302 24.71 -9.91 28.51
N SER A 303 24.69 -9.03 27.50
CA SER A 303 25.89 -8.68 26.73
C SER A 303 26.77 -7.66 27.48
N LEU A 304 28.07 -7.95 27.54
CA LEU A 304 29.07 -7.03 28.06
C LEU A 304 29.23 -5.84 27.12
N LYS A 305 29.36 -4.65 27.70
CA LYS A 305 29.69 -3.42 26.97
C LYS A 305 31.16 -3.46 26.57
N LYS A 306 31.44 -3.44 25.27
CA LYS A 306 32.81 -3.37 24.71
C LYS A 306 33.04 -1.98 24.12
N ASN A 307 33.98 -1.22 24.67
CA ASN A 307 34.37 0.08 24.11
C ASN A 307 35.28 -0.11 22.89
N ILE A 308 35.06 0.67 21.85
CA ILE A 308 35.85 0.67 20.60
C ILE A 308 36.01 2.13 20.16
N GLY A 309 37.12 2.75 20.57
CA GLY A 309 37.38 4.17 20.32
C GLY A 309 36.26 5.05 20.85
N ASP A 310 35.64 5.83 19.97
CA ASP A 310 34.53 6.74 20.30
C ASP A 310 33.19 6.04 20.53
N TYR A 311 33.11 4.75 20.18
CA TYR A 311 31.90 3.96 20.27
C TYR A 311 31.98 2.92 21.39
N TYR A 312 30.84 2.31 21.67
CA TYR A 312 30.75 1.04 22.37
C TYR A 312 29.73 0.14 21.69
N ILE A 313 29.90 -1.17 21.87
CA ILE A 313 28.97 -2.19 21.41
C ILE A 313 28.38 -2.91 22.61
N LYS A 314 27.08 -3.14 22.59
CA LYS A 314 26.38 -4.01 23.53
C LYS A 314 25.38 -4.88 22.76
N GLY A 315 25.68 -6.17 22.61
CA GLY A 315 24.89 -7.08 21.78
C GLY A 315 25.01 -6.75 20.29
N ASP A 316 23.88 -6.50 19.63
CA ASP A 316 23.78 -6.07 18.22
C ASP A 316 23.61 -4.55 18.06
N LYS A 317 23.75 -3.79 19.16
CA LYS A 317 23.63 -2.33 19.20
C LYS A 317 24.98 -1.64 19.35
N ILE A 318 25.12 -0.51 18.67
CA ILE A 318 26.24 0.44 18.84
C ILE A 318 25.76 1.72 19.53
N GLY A 319 26.57 2.29 20.41
CA GLY A 319 26.34 3.62 20.97
C GLY A 319 27.59 4.49 20.95
N ILE A 320 27.38 5.80 21.08
CA ILE A 320 28.46 6.79 21.24
C ILE A 320 28.81 6.88 22.72
N ASN A 321 30.10 6.87 23.05
CA ASN A 321 30.53 6.93 24.44
C ASN A 321 29.99 8.21 25.13
N PRO A 322 29.34 8.09 26.31
CA PRO A 322 28.68 9.23 26.97
C PRO A 322 29.59 10.42 27.31
N LYS A 323 30.91 10.22 27.34
CA LYS A 323 31.91 11.27 27.59
C LYS A 323 32.14 12.18 26.38
N ILE A 324 31.65 11.79 25.20
CA ILE A 324 31.89 12.52 23.96
C ILE A 324 30.87 13.62 23.78
N ASN A 325 31.37 14.82 23.54
CA ASN A 325 30.55 15.94 23.10
C ASN A 325 30.44 15.93 21.57
N LEU A 326 29.23 15.67 21.05
CA LEU A 326 28.95 15.66 19.62
C LEU A 326 29.29 16.98 18.91
N SER A 327 29.27 18.11 19.62
CA SER A 327 29.60 19.42 19.03
C SER A 327 31.05 19.47 18.51
N ASN A 328 31.95 18.71 19.15
CA ASN A 328 33.37 18.61 18.79
C ASN A 328 33.64 17.43 17.84
N ARG A 329 32.74 16.45 17.77
CA ARG A 329 32.87 15.21 17.01
C ARG A 329 31.64 14.94 16.15
N LYS A 330 31.33 15.91 15.27
CA LYS A 330 30.18 15.87 14.37
C LYS A 330 30.27 14.74 13.34
N ASP A 331 31.49 14.27 13.06
CA ASP A 331 31.78 13.11 12.21
C ASP A 331 31.11 11.82 12.70
N LEU A 332 30.81 11.73 14.00
CA LEU A 332 30.15 10.56 14.57
C LEU A 332 28.67 10.45 14.18
N ILE A 333 28.04 11.55 13.73
CA ILE A 333 26.62 11.59 13.32
C ILE A 333 26.38 10.64 12.14
N PHE A 334 27.23 10.69 11.11
CA PHE A 334 27.20 9.71 10.00
C PHE A 334 28.13 8.53 10.24
N GLY A 335 29.24 8.72 10.97
CA GLY A 335 30.18 7.65 11.30
C GLY A 335 29.53 6.43 11.95
N ILE A 336 28.55 6.64 12.84
CA ILE A 336 27.83 5.51 13.48
C ILE A 336 27.06 4.67 12.45
N TYR A 337 26.49 5.30 11.42
CA TYR A 337 25.77 4.60 10.35
C TYR A 337 26.72 3.89 9.40
N ASN A 338 27.87 4.49 9.08
CA ASN A 338 28.92 3.82 8.30
C ASN A 338 29.47 2.59 9.03
N PHE A 339 29.58 2.67 10.35
CA PHE A 339 29.93 1.51 11.17
C PHE A 339 28.87 0.42 11.08
N ILE A 340 27.58 0.75 11.19
CA ILE A 340 26.47 -0.23 11.01
C ILE A 340 26.49 -0.81 9.58
N GLY A 341 26.78 0.02 8.58
CA GLY A 341 26.80 -0.35 7.16
C GLY A 341 27.92 -1.32 6.78
N SER A 342 29.02 -1.32 7.53
CA SER A 342 30.16 -2.21 7.35
C SER A 342 30.07 -3.49 8.20
N ASN A 343 29.16 -3.55 9.19
CA ASN A 343 29.08 -4.65 10.15
C ASN A 343 27.84 -5.53 9.97
N LYS A 344 28.02 -6.84 9.72
CA LYS A 344 26.91 -7.78 9.56
C LYS A 344 26.09 -8.01 10.84
N LYS A 345 26.75 -7.99 12.01
CA LYS A 345 26.13 -8.34 13.31
C LYS A 345 25.48 -7.16 14.03
N ILE A 346 25.84 -5.93 13.67
CA ILE A 346 25.43 -4.71 14.38
C ILE A 346 24.45 -3.99 13.47
N ASN A 347 23.21 -3.86 13.92
CA ASN A 347 22.10 -3.46 13.06
C ASN A 347 21.26 -2.30 13.63
N ALA A 348 21.55 -1.86 14.85
CA ALA A 348 20.78 -0.86 15.58
C ALA A 348 21.65 0.06 16.44
N ILE A 349 21.08 1.20 16.83
CA ILE A 349 21.71 2.19 17.71
C ILE A 349 21.12 2.02 19.13
N ASP A 350 21.98 2.13 20.13
CA ASP A 350 21.59 2.14 21.55
C ASP A 350 20.63 3.32 21.86
N THR A 351 19.62 3.07 22.69
CA THR A 351 18.55 4.05 22.99
C THR A 351 19.10 5.39 23.51
N ASN A 352 20.16 5.41 24.33
CA ASN A 352 20.71 6.67 24.81
C ASN A 352 21.40 7.46 23.69
N THR A 353 22.00 6.76 22.73
CA THR A 353 22.63 7.38 21.55
C THR A 353 21.58 7.91 20.58
N VAL A 354 20.44 7.22 20.44
CA VAL A 354 19.27 7.73 19.69
C VAL A 354 18.81 9.07 20.28
N SER A 355 18.61 9.15 21.61
CA SER A 355 18.23 10.40 22.28
C SER A 355 19.30 11.48 22.12
N LEU A 356 20.58 11.13 22.26
CA LEU A 356 21.71 12.05 22.06
C LEU A 356 21.70 12.67 20.65
N LEU A 357 21.50 11.86 19.60
CA LEU A 357 21.44 12.34 18.23
C LEU A 357 20.19 13.21 17.99
N LYS A 358 19.02 12.80 18.50
CA LYS A 358 17.77 13.57 18.38
C LYS A 358 17.90 14.96 19.01
N ASN A 359 18.48 15.05 20.19
CA ASN A 359 18.68 16.33 20.91
C ASN A 359 19.72 17.24 20.24
N ASN A 360 20.57 16.69 19.36
CA ASN A 360 21.66 17.42 18.69
C ASN A 360 21.44 17.59 17.18
N LEU A 361 20.23 17.40 16.67
CA LEU A 361 19.90 17.61 15.25
C LEU A 361 20.30 18.99 14.70
N LYS A 362 20.31 20.03 15.56
CA LYS A 362 20.73 21.39 15.21
C LYS A 362 22.19 21.49 14.76
N LEU A 363 23.03 20.49 15.07
CA LEU A 363 24.42 20.42 14.59
C LEU A 363 24.51 20.19 13.07
N ILE A 364 23.48 19.60 12.45
CA ILE A 364 23.35 19.45 10.99
C ILE A 364 22.88 20.78 10.39
N ASN A 365 23.74 21.79 10.50
CA ASN A 365 23.50 23.13 9.99
C ASN A 365 24.10 23.32 8.59
N LYS A 366 24.02 24.54 8.03
CA LYS A 366 24.55 24.86 6.70
C LYS A 366 26.03 24.48 6.54
N LYS A 367 26.88 24.79 7.52
CA LYS A 367 28.32 24.43 7.49
C LYS A 367 28.52 22.92 7.41
N PHE A 368 27.76 22.14 8.19
CA PHE A 368 27.80 20.67 8.14
C PHE A 368 27.36 20.14 6.77
N LYS A 369 26.34 20.74 6.16
CA LYS A 369 25.84 20.34 4.84
C LYS A 369 26.81 20.62 3.69
N GLU A 370 27.67 21.64 3.83
CA GLU A 370 28.61 22.08 2.79
C GLU A 370 30.00 21.43 2.93
N ASP A 371 30.26 20.74 4.03
CA ASP A 371 31.54 20.10 4.32
C ASP A 371 31.69 18.75 3.58
N GLN A 372 32.78 18.60 2.83
CA GLN A 372 33.03 17.44 1.99
C GLN A 372 33.28 16.15 2.82
N ILE A 373 33.75 16.27 4.06
CA ILE A 373 33.97 15.10 4.93
C ILE A 373 32.62 14.45 5.24
N TYR A 374 31.62 15.23 5.65
CA TYR A 374 30.30 14.70 5.96
C TYR A 374 29.52 14.27 4.71
N ALA A 375 29.73 14.95 3.57
CA ALA A 375 29.23 14.50 2.28
C ALA A 375 29.74 13.11 1.90
N ASN A 376 31.04 12.87 2.03
CA ASN A 376 31.63 11.56 1.78
C ASN A 376 31.08 10.51 2.76
N GLN A 377 30.96 10.84 4.05
CA GLN A 377 30.36 9.94 5.02
C GLN A 377 28.91 9.59 4.68
N PHE A 378 28.11 10.55 4.20
CA PHE A 378 26.74 10.30 3.77
C PHE A 378 26.69 9.40 2.53
N LEU A 379 27.57 9.62 1.55
CA LEU A 379 27.65 8.76 0.36
C LEU A 379 28.04 7.32 0.71
N GLU A 380 28.95 7.13 1.67
CA GLU A 380 29.34 5.80 2.16
C GLU A 380 28.16 5.03 2.79
N ILE A 381 27.16 5.72 3.36
CA ILE A 381 25.93 5.07 3.82
C ILE A 381 25.26 4.32 2.66
N PHE A 382 25.15 4.94 1.48
CA PHE A 382 24.53 4.31 0.30
C PHE A 382 25.38 3.18 -0.30
N ARG A 383 26.68 3.15 0.01
CA ARG A 383 27.61 2.07 -0.35
C ARG A 383 27.64 0.93 0.65
N SER A 384 26.85 1.01 1.73
CA SER A 384 26.85 0.03 2.82
C SER A 384 26.72 -1.42 2.34
N LYS A 385 27.65 -2.27 2.82
CA LYS A 385 27.64 -3.71 2.56
C LYS A 385 26.49 -4.41 3.29
N TYR A 386 26.04 -3.88 4.43
CA TYR A 386 24.96 -4.43 5.25
C TYR A 386 23.98 -3.33 5.69
N ASN A 387 22.79 -3.71 6.15
CA ASN A 387 21.89 -2.85 6.94
C ASN A 387 21.38 -1.53 6.33
N LEU A 388 21.62 -1.22 5.05
CA LEU A 388 21.19 0.05 4.41
C LEU A 388 19.73 0.44 4.72
N SER A 389 18.78 -0.48 4.55
CA SER A 389 17.36 -0.19 4.81
C SER A 389 17.07 0.15 6.28
N SER A 390 17.76 -0.50 7.23
CA SER A 390 17.63 -0.22 8.65
C SER A 390 18.28 1.12 9.02
N ILE A 391 19.42 1.44 8.41
CA ILE A 391 20.11 2.73 8.56
C ILE A 391 19.19 3.87 8.12
N LEU A 392 18.64 3.83 6.90
CA LEU A 392 17.76 4.88 6.39
C LEU A 392 16.51 5.05 7.27
N LYS A 393 15.91 3.93 7.72
CA LYS A 393 14.79 3.97 8.66
C LYS A 393 15.16 4.65 9.98
N SER A 394 16.33 4.34 10.53
CA SER A 394 16.84 4.98 11.75
C SER A 394 17.11 6.48 11.55
N MET A 395 17.72 6.86 10.43
CA MET A 395 17.97 8.26 10.10
C MET A 395 16.68 9.07 10.00
N LYS A 396 15.62 8.52 9.38
CA LYS A 396 14.29 9.12 9.32
C LYS A 396 13.64 9.21 10.70
N ALA A 397 13.67 8.14 11.49
CA ALA A 397 13.06 8.13 12.82
C ALA A 397 13.71 9.18 13.75
N ILE A 398 15.02 9.39 13.63
CA ILE A 398 15.75 10.39 14.43
C ILE A 398 15.60 11.81 13.88
N GLY A 399 15.35 11.99 12.57
CA GLY A 399 15.29 13.31 11.94
C GLY A 399 16.55 13.72 11.17
N ILE A 400 17.55 12.83 11.07
CA ILE A 400 18.87 13.13 10.49
C ILE A 400 18.78 13.33 8.98
N ILE A 401 18.07 12.45 8.27
CA ILE A 401 17.97 12.58 6.80
C ILE A 401 17.16 13.81 6.41
N GLN A 402 16.11 14.13 7.16
CA GLN A 402 15.32 15.36 7.00
C GLN A 402 16.19 16.61 7.20
N LYS A 403 17.06 16.59 8.22
CA LYS A 403 17.95 17.73 8.45
C LYS A 403 19.06 17.85 7.43
N TYR A 404 19.51 16.77 6.81
CA TYR A 404 20.59 16.81 5.82
C TYR A 404 20.11 17.07 4.39
N VAL A 405 18.98 16.45 3.99
CA VAL A 405 18.37 16.54 2.66
C VAL A 405 17.09 17.37 2.76
N ASP A 406 17.16 18.65 2.38
CA ASP A 406 16.06 19.59 2.56
C ASP A 406 14.81 19.18 1.77
N GLU A 407 15.00 18.63 0.57
CA GLU A 407 13.90 18.19 -0.28
C GLU A 407 13.19 16.94 0.27
N PHE A 408 13.89 16.15 1.10
CA PHE A 408 13.27 15.04 1.81
C PHE A 408 12.41 15.55 2.99
N ASN A 409 12.84 16.62 3.67
CA ASN A 409 12.08 17.22 4.76
C ASN A 409 10.72 17.76 4.29
N GLU A 410 10.66 18.31 3.09
CA GLU A 410 9.45 18.91 2.51
C GLU A 410 8.35 17.88 2.19
N VAL A 411 8.73 16.61 1.98
CA VAL A 411 7.80 15.53 1.62
C VAL A 411 7.44 14.60 2.79
N ILE A 412 7.92 14.89 4.01
CA ILE A 412 7.60 14.07 5.19
C ILE A 412 6.09 14.08 5.47
N GLY A 413 5.51 12.88 5.53
CA GLY A 413 4.08 12.73 5.74
C GLY A 413 3.25 13.28 4.59
N GLN A 414 3.87 13.59 3.44
CA GLN A 414 3.15 14.06 2.27
C GLN A 414 2.39 12.90 1.65
N MET A 415 1.10 12.88 1.91
CA MET A 415 0.16 12.01 1.22
C MET A 415 -0.10 12.56 -0.18
N GLN A 416 -0.21 11.68 -1.16
CA GLN A 416 -0.90 11.98 -2.40
C GLN A 416 -2.31 11.44 -2.26
N PHE A 417 -3.32 12.31 -2.29
CA PHE A 417 -4.71 11.86 -2.29
C PHE A 417 -5.05 11.26 -3.67
N ASP A 418 -4.68 10.00 -3.87
CA ASP A 418 -4.96 9.15 -5.02
C ASP A 418 -5.00 7.66 -4.61
N LEU A 419 -5.48 6.80 -5.52
CA LEU A 419 -5.64 5.36 -5.29
C LEU A 419 -4.38 4.54 -5.63
N PHE A 420 -3.38 5.14 -6.29
CA PHE A 420 -2.16 4.48 -6.73
C PHE A 420 -1.18 4.28 -5.57
N HIS A 421 -1.13 5.24 -4.67
CA HIS A 421 -0.30 5.19 -3.49
C HIS A 421 -1.09 4.68 -2.29
N VAL A 422 -0.49 3.77 -1.52
CA VAL A 422 -0.99 3.42 -0.17
C VAL A 422 -0.05 3.93 0.92
N TYR A 423 1.00 4.67 0.54
CA TYR A 423 2.01 5.23 1.43
C TYR A 423 2.21 6.72 1.16
N THR A 424 2.67 7.46 2.16
CA THR A 424 3.19 8.82 1.96
C THR A 424 4.45 8.80 1.08
N VAL A 425 4.77 9.92 0.43
CA VAL A 425 5.91 10.05 -0.48
C VAL A 425 7.22 9.60 0.16
N ASP A 426 7.50 10.05 1.38
CA ASP A 426 8.71 9.68 2.12
C ASP A 426 8.81 8.19 2.46
N GLU A 427 7.68 7.54 2.80
CA GLU A 427 7.63 6.11 3.08
C GLU A 427 7.75 5.27 1.79
N HIS A 428 7.08 5.71 0.72
CA HIS A 428 7.18 5.11 -0.61
C HIS A 428 8.63 5.12 -1.09
N THR A 429 9.29 6.28 -1.08
CA THR A 429 10.71 6.45 -1.45
C THR A 429 11.63 5.48 -0.73
N PHE A 430 11.45 5.27 0.58
CA PHE A 430 12.25 4.29 1.32
C PHE A 430 11.91 2.84 0.98
N LYS A 431 10.65 2.54 0.66
CA LYS A 431 10.27 1.23 0.14
C LYS A 431 10.90 0.94 -1.22
N VAL A 432 11.03 1.94 -2.11
CA VAL A 432 11.76 1.80 -3.38
C VAL A 432 13.20 1.36 -3.14
N VAL A 433 13.95 2.12 -2.33
CA VAL A 433 15.35 1.81 -2.01
C VAL A 433 15.48 0.47 -1.29
N ARG A 434 14.53 0.15 -0.39
CA ARG A 434 14.47 -1.16 0.26
C ARG A 434 14.25 -2.28 -0.76
N ASN A 435 13.34 -2.13 -1.71
CA ASN A 435 13.06 -3.14 -2.73
C ASN A 435 14.30 -3.40 -3.59
N MET A 436 14.99 -2.34 -4.02
CA MET A 436 16.28 -2.45 -4.74
C MET A 436 17.31 -3.20 -3.88
N ARG A 437 17.39 -2.88 -2.59
CA ARG A 437 18.33 -3.54 -1.69
C ARG A 437 18.01 -5.02 -1.50
N GLN A 438 16.73 -5.37 -1.35
CA GLN A 438 16.26 -6.75 -1.24
C GLN A 438 16.54 -7.52 -2.52
N MET A 439 16.29 -6.91 -3.68
CA MET A 439 16.60 -7.48 -4.99
C MET A 439 18.09 -7.78 -5.15
N LYS A 440 18.97 -6.91 -4.65
CA LYS A 440 20.43 -7.14 -4.67
C LYS A 440 20.87 -8.35 -3.83
N ILE A 441 20.30 -8.52 -2.62
CA ILE A 441 20.79 -9.49 -1.62
C ILE A 441 20.01 -10.81 -1.59
N HIS A 442 18.80 -10.87 -2.15
CA HIS A 442 17.95 -12.06 -2.16
C HIS A 442 17.62 -12.46 -3.59
N PHE A 443 18.02 -13.67 -3.96
CA PHE A 443 17.63 -14.29 -5.22
C PHE A 443 16.19 -14.83 -5.13
N LYS A 444 15.42 -14.60 -6.19
CA LYS A 444 14.11 -15.19 -6.43
C LYS A 444 14.02 -15.55 -7.90
N ASP A 445 13.52 -16.74 -8.24
CA ASP A 445 13.44 -17.22 -9.62
C ASP A 445 12.66 -16.26 -10.54
N GLU A 446 11.57 -15.68 -10.01
CA GLU A 446 10.77 -14.65 -10.70
C GLU A 446 11.63 -13.45 -11.15
N PHE A 447 12.59 -13.02 -10.32
CA PHE A 447 13.42 -11.83 -10.52
C PHE A 447 14.87 -12.15 -10.93
N LYS A 448 15.09 -13.26 -11.64
CA LYS A 448 16.44 -13.71 -12.01
C LYS A 448 17.20 -12.65 -12.81
N LEU A 449 16.57 -12.06 -13.83
CA LEU A 449 17.19 -11.06 -14.70
C LEU A 449 17.59 -9.83 -13.89
N GLU A 450 16.68 -9.31 -13.07
CA GLU A 450 16.86 -8.11 -12.27
C GLU A 450 17.94 -8.31 -11.21
N HIS A 451 18.00 -9.50 -10.60
CA HIS A 451 19.05 -9.87 -9.67
C HIS A 451 20.43 -9.91 -10.34
N GLU A 452 20.53 -10.40 -11.58
CA GLU A 452 21.77 -10.37 -12.34
C GLU A 452 22.17 -8.93 -12.73
N LEU A 453 21.22 -8.12 -13.20
CA LEU A 453 21.47 -6.73 -13.60
C LEU A 453 21.93 -5.86 -12.43
N ILE A 454 21.21 -5.90 -11.29
CA ILE A 454 21.51 -5.04 -10.15
C ILE A 454 22.89 -5.33 -9.53
N ASN A 455 23.38 -6.57 -9.67
CA ASN A 455 24.70 -6.98 -9.20
C ASN A 455 25.82 -6.68 -10.19
N ARG A 456 25.49 -6.30 -11.44
CA ARG A 456 26.44 -5.88 -12.49
C ARG A 456 26.51 -4.37 -12.68
N LEU A 457 25.64 -3.59 -12.02
CA LEU A 457 25.68 -2.13 -12.08
C LEU A 457 27.06 -1.60 -11.65
N PRO A 458 27.66 -0.65 -12.40
CA PRO A 458 28.96 -0.07 -12.05
C PRO A 458 28.96 0.59 -10.67
N LYS A 459 27.89 1.31 -10.32
CA LYS A 459 27.74 2.07 -9.07
C LYS A 459 26.31 1.98 -8.54
N ILE A 460 26.08 1.04 -7.62
CA ILE A 460 24.75 0.81 -7.06
C ILE A 460 24.18 2.04 -6.33
N GLU A 461 25.04 2.89 -5.77
CA GLU A 461 24.63 4.11 -5.07
C GLU A 461 23.89 5.10 -5.98
N ILE A 462 24.15 5.08 -7.30
CA ILE A 462 23.40 5.89 -8.29
C ILE A 462 21.93 5.48 -8.30
N LEU A 463 21.67 4.16 -8.36
CA LEU A 463 20.30 3.63 -8.34
C LEU A 463 19.59 3.99 -7.04
N TYR A 464 20.28 3.87 -5.90
CA TYR A 464 19.69 4.20 -4.60
C TYR A 464 19.42 5.70 -4.43
N LEU A 465 20.31 6.58 -4.91
CA LEU A 465 20.11 8.03 -4.88
C LEU A 465 19.00 8.45 -5.85
N ALA A 466 18.95 7.89 -7.06
CA ALA A 466 17.82 8.11 -7.97
C ALA A 466 16.49 7.67 -7.34
N GLY A 467 16.47 6.49 -6.71
CA GLY A 467 15.31 6.01 -5.95
C GLY A 467 14.94 6.90 -4.76
N LEU A 468 15.92 7.52 -4.08
CA LEU A 468 15.66 8.48 -3.00
C LEU A 468 15.04 9.78 -3.53
N PHE A 469 15.44 10.23 -4.72
CA PHE A 469 15.07 11.54 -5.26
C PHE A 469 13.91 11.54 -6.26
N HIS A 470 13.51 10.38 -6.81
CA HIS A 470 12.56 10.30 -7.93
C HIS A 470 11.28 11.10 -7.72
N ASP A 471 10.77 11.10 -6.48
CA ASP A 471 9.50 11.74 -6.10
C ASP A 471 9.65 13.01 -5.24
N LEU A 472 10.87 13.46 -4.92
CA LEU A 472 11.10 14.61 -4.02
C LEU A 472 10.74 15.98 -4.65
N GLY A 473 10.36 15.99 -5.94
CA GLY A 473 9.80 17.17 -6.60
C GLY A 473 8.31 17.39 -6.31
N LYS A 474 7.62 16.44 -5.66
CA LYS A 474 6.16 16.50 -5.45
C LYS A 474 5.76 17.63 -4.49
N GLY A 475 4.63 18.27 -4.77
CA GLY A 475 4.08 19.38 -3.98
C GLY A 475 4.71 20.76 -4.22
N LYS A 476 5.67 20.88 -5.15
CA LYS A 476 6.35 22.15 -5.48
C LYS A 476 5.69 22.98 -6.59
N GLY A 477 4.61 22.45 -7.19
CA GLY A 477 3.94 23.04 -8.35
C GLY A 477 4.73 22.81 -9.65
N GLY A 478 4.02 22.53 -10.76
CA GLY A 478 4.66 22.14 -12.02
C GLY A 478 5.00 20.65 -12.11
N ASP A 479 5.89 20.30 -13.03
CA ASP A 479 6.30 18.91 -13.31
C ASP A 479 7.33 18.44 -12.27
N HIS A 480 6.90 17.51 -11.40
CA HIS A 480 7.72 17.00 -10.31
C HIS A 480 8.99 16.28 -10.80
N SER A 481 8.95 15.60 -11.95
CA SER A 481 10.12 14.92 -12.50
C SER A 481 11.20 15.92 -12.92
N LYS A 482 10.81 17.04 -13.54
CA LYS A 482 11.76 18.11 -13.91
C LYS A 482 12.37 18.79 -12.70
N ILE A 483 11.56 19.05 -11.67
CA ILE A 483 12.04 19.66 -10.42
C ILE A 483 12.97 18.70 -9.68
N GLY A 484 12.57 17.43 -9.55
CA GLY A 484 13.37 16.36 -8.95
C GLY A 484 14.69 16.16 -9.69
N ALA A 485 14.71 16.24 -11.03
CA ALA A 485 15.91 16.11 -11.84
C ALA A 485 16.93 17.22 -11.54
N LYS A 486 16.48 18.48 -11.47
CA LYS A 486 17.35 19.61 -11.12
C LYS A 486 17.89 19.50 -9.69
N THR A 487 17.01 19.17 -8.74
CA THR A 487 17.37 19.00 -7.33
C THR A 487 18.38 17.88 -7.14
N SER A 488 18.14 16.71 -7.74
CA SER A 488 19.01 15.55 -7.60
C SER A 488 20.38 15.76 -8.22
N TYR A 489 20.47 16.48 -9.35
CA TYR A 489 21.75 16.90 -9.92
C TYR A 489 22.56 17.77 -8.94
N ASN A 490 21.92 18.82 -8.40
CA ASN A 490 22.57 19.74 -7.47
C ASN A 490 23.04 19.02 -6.19
N PHE A 491 22.20 18.12 -5.67
CA PHE A 491 22.54 17.32 -4.50
C PHE A 491 23.69 16.35 -4.79
N ALA A 492 23.66 15.64 -5.93
CA ALA A 492 24.72 14.73 -6.36
C ALA A 492 26.07 15.46 -6.46
N LYS A 493 26.08 16.66 -7.06
CA LYS A 493 27.28 17.52 -7.12
C LYS A 493 27.75 17.94 -5.73
N LYS A 494 26.84 18.34 -4.85
CA LYS A 494 27.12 18.75 -3.47
C LYS A 494 27.75 17.63 -2.64
N ILE A 495 27.33 16.38 -2.84
CA ILE A 495 27.92 15.24 -2.11
C ILE A 495 29.23 14.70 -2.74
N GLY A 496 29.77 15.38 -3.76
CA GLY A 496 31.05 15.05 -4.38
C GLY A 496 31.00 14.07 -5.54
N LEU A 497 29.82 13.78 -6.12
CA LEU A 497 29.74 12.92 -7.30
C LEU A 497 30.28 13.61 -8.56
N SER A 498 30.79 12.78 -9.49
CA SER A 498 31.25 13.25 -10.79
C SER A 498 30.09 13.88 -11.58
N LYS A 499 30.41 14.70 -12.60
CA LYS A 499 29.39 15.28 -13.46
C LYS A 499 28.56 14.18 -14.14
N ALA A 500 29.21 13.14 -14.65
CA ALA A 500 28.56 12.01 -15.32
C ALA A 500 27.58 11.26 -14.39
N ASP A 501 27.99 10.98 -13.15
CA ASP A 501 27.11 10.31 -12.17
C ASP A 501 25.90 11.21 -11.80
N ALA A 502 26.14 12.51 -11.63
CA ALA A 502 25.08 13.48 -11.32
C ALA A 502 24.08 13.62 -12.48
N ASP A 503 24.56 13.67 -13.73
CA ASP A 503 23.74 13.69 -14.94
C ASP A 503 22.90 12.40 -15.05
N LEU A 504 23.48 11.24 -14.73
CA LEU A 504 22.76 9.96 -14.75
C LEU A 504 21.65 9.91 -13.69
N ILE A 505 21.92 10.33 -12.44
CA ILE A 505 20.88 10.42 -11.40
C ILE A 505 19.76 11.37 -11.85
N SER A 506 20.12 12.55 -12.36
CA SER A 506 19.17 13.55 -12.84
C SER A 506 18.29 13.01 -13.97
N TRP A 507 18.89 12.32 -14.93
CA TRP A 507 18.19 11.69 -16.05
C TRP A 507 17.23 10.58 -15.59
N LEU A 508 17.65 9.75 -14.63
CA LEU A 508 16.79 8.71 -14.05
C LEU A 508 15.58 9.32 -13.34
N VAL A 509 15.77 10.37 -12.55
CA VAL A 509 14.67 11.08 -11.89
C VAL A 509 13.76 11.76 -12.90
N LEU A 510 14.30 12.32 -13.99
CA LEU A 510 13.49 12.94 -15.04
C LEU A 510 12.57 11.93 -15.73
N HIS A 511 13.07 10.73 -16.01
CA HIS A 511 12.40 9.74 -16.86
C HIS A 511 11.81 8.55 -16.10
N HIS A 512 11.74 8.58 -14.76
CA HIS A 512 11.33 7.43 -13.94
C HIS A 512 9.93 6.87 -14.28
N LEU A 513 9.03 7.71 -14.82
CA LEU A 513 7.68 7.31 -15.25
C LEU A 513 7.60 6.79 -16.69
N GLU A 514 8.61 7.03 -17.53
CA GLU A 514 8.55 6.79 -18.98
C GLU A 514 8.35 5.31 -19.31
N MET A 515 9.17 4.44 -18.70
CA MET A 515 9.10 3.01 -18.96
C MET A 515 7.77 2.39 -18.48
N SER A 516 7.28 2.84 -17.32
CA SER A 516 5.97 2.44 -16.79
C SER A 516 4.84 2.89 -17.72
N SER A 517 4.90 4.14 -18.18
CA SER A 517 3.92 4.71 -19.12
C SER A 517 3.91 3.96 -20.45
N ILE A 518 5.07 3.73 -21.07
CA ILE A 518 5.18 3.04 -22.36
C ILE A 518 4.68 1.61 -22.26
N SER A 519 5.14 0.84 -21.25
CA SER A 519 4.74 -0.56 -21.08
C SER A 519 3.24 -0.73 -20.82
N GLN A 520 2.60 0.23 -20.13
CA GLN A 520 1.20 0.14 -19.74
C GLN A 520 0.23 0.84 -20.70
N LYS A 521 0.71 1.70 -21.62
CA LYS A 521 -0.17 2.49 -22.51
C LYS A 521 0.07 2.27 -23.99
N LYS A 522 1.28 1.89 -24.41
CA LYS A 522 1.62 1.66 -25.82
C LYS A 522 1.73 0.17 -26.13
N ASP A 523 1.66 -0.19 -27.40
CA ASP A 523 1.96 -1.54 -27.87
C ASP A 523 3.49 -1.74 -27.89
N ILE A 524 4.01 -2.63 -27.03
CA ILE A 524 5.45 -2.91 -26.93
C ILE A 524 5.94 -3.90 -28.00
N SER A 525 5.04 -4.47 -28.79
CA SER A 525 5.40 -5.26 -29.97
C SER A 525 5.73 -4.39 -31.18
N ASP A 526 5.34 -3.12 -31.15
CA ASP A 526 5.59 -2.18 -32.22
C ASP A 526 7.04 -1.65 -32.21
N ILE A 527 7.70 -1.69 -33.36
CA ILE A 527 9.11 -1.32 -33.50
C ILE A 527 9.33 0.17 -33.31
N ASP A 528 8.40 1.02 -33.75
CA ASP A 528 8.53 2.47 -33.56
C ASP A 528 8.55 2.81 -32.07
N THR A 529 7.70 2.13 -31.28
CA THR A 529 7.68 2.26 -29.82
C THR A 529 9.01 1.79 -29.20
N ILE A 530 9.57 0.68 -29.66
CA ILE A 530 10.88 0.20 -29.20
C ILE A 530 12.01 1.14 -29.61
N GLU A 531 11.95 1.73 -30.81
CA GLU A 531 12.95 2.65 -31.34
C GLU A 531 12.91 4.00 -30.61
N GLU A 532 11.72 4.56 -30.37
CA GLU A 532 11.51 5.75 -29.56
C GLU A 532 12.12 5.57 -28.16
N PHE A 533 11.85 4.42 -27.52
CA PHE A 533 12.40 4.14 -26.19
C PHE A 533 13.91 3.84 -26.20
N ALA A 534 14.42 3.19 -27.25
CA ALA A 534 15.86 2.97 -27.43
C ALA A 534 16.61 4.30 -27.61
N ASN A 535 16.04 5.23 -28.38
CA ASN A 535 16.59 6.58 -28.58
C ASN A 535 16.55 7.38 -27.28
N LEU A 536 15.49 7.25 -26.47
CA LEU A 536 15.40 7.86 -25.15
C LEU A 536 16.49 7.35 -24.20
N ALA A 537 16.63 6.02 -24.08
CA ALA A 537 17.62 5.41 -23.20
C ALA A 537 19.06 5.69 -23.67
N GLY A 538 19.32 5.60 -24.97
CA GLY A 538 20.59 5.89 -25.63
C GLY A 538 21.72 4.89 -25.35
N THR A 539 21.84 4.37 -24.13
CA THR A 539 22.85 3.39 -23.73
C THR A 539 22.25 2.25 -22.91
N THR A 540 22.91 1.09 -22.93
CA THR A 540 22.53 -0.07 -22.09
C THR A 540 22.62 0.24 -20.61
N GLU A 541 23.60 1.04 -20.19
CA GLU A 541 23.72 1.46 -18.78
C GLU A 541 22.48 2.24 -18.32
N LYS A 542 22.06 3.27 -19.06
CA LYS A 542 20.84 4.03 -18.73
C LYS A 542 19.59 3.16 -18.69
N LEU A 543 19.48 2.24 -19.65
CA LEU A 543 18.38 1.28 -19.70
C LEU A 543 18.35 0.35 -18.46
N ASP A 544 19.50 -0.19 -18.05
CA ASP A 544 19.64 -1.06 -16.87
C ASP A 544 19.20 -0.32 -15.59
N TYR A 545 19.67 0.91 -15.37
CA TYR A 545 19.26 1.71 -14.21
C TYR A 545 17.78 2.08 -14.23
N LEU A 546 17.25 2.51 -15.39
CA LEU A 546 15.84 2.91 -15.50
C LEU A 546 14.91 1.72 -15.26
N TYR A 547 15.22 0.57 -15.85
CA TYR A 547 14.44 -0.65 -15.65
C TYR A 547 14.39 -1.09 -14.18
N LEU A 548 15.55 -1.10 -13.51
CA LEU A 548 15.62 -1.45 -12.09
C LEU A 548 14.90 -0.44 -11.21
N LEU A 549 14.97 0.86 -11.54
CA LEU A 549 14.21 1.90 -10.84
C LEU A 549 12.71 1.66 -11.00
N THR A 550 12.22 1.54 -12.23
CA THR A 550 10.79 1.36 -12.53
C THR A 550 10.20 0.10 -11.89
N VAL A 551 10.89 -1.05 -11.96
CA VAL A 551 10.42 -2.29 -11.33
C VAL A 551 10.29 -2.12 -9.81
N ASN A 552 11.27 -1.50 -9.16
CA ASN A 552 11.26 -1.34 -7.71
C ASN A 552 10.30 -0.25 -7.23
N ASP A 553 10.08 0.78 -8.04
CA ASP A 553 9.08 1.84 -7.86
C ASP A 553 7.66 1.27 -7.86
N ILE A 554 7.26 0.59 -8.94
CA ILE A 554 5.91 0.02 -9.04
C ILE A 554 5.65 -0.96 -7.88
N ARG A 555 6.66 -1.78 -7.49
CA ARG A 555 6.57 -2.70 -6.34
C ARG A 555 6.47 -1.99 -4.98
N ALA A 556 6.81 -0.71 -4.89
CA ALA A 556 6.75 0.10 -3.67
C ALA A 556 5.48 0.96 -3.57
N THR A 557 4.59 0.92 -4.57
CA THR A 557 3.28 1.60 -4.55
C THR A 557 2.24 0.74 -3.81
N ASN A 558 1.12 0.39 -4.44
CA ASN A 558 0.13 -0.53 -3.91
C ASN A 558 0.49 -1.99 -4.28
N PRO A 559 0.62 -2.92 -3.31
CA PRO A 559 0.91 -4.33 -3.61
C PRO A 559 -0.08 -5.00 -4.58
N ALA A 560 -1.32 -4.51 -4.65
CA ALA A 560 -2.32 -5.00 -5.61
C ALA A 560 -2.03 -4.58 -7.07
N LEU A 561 -1.16 -3.58 -7.29
CA LEU A 561 -0.82 -3.09 -8.62
C LEU A 561 0.23 -3.94 -9.34
N TRP A 562 1.12 -4.59 -8.59
CA TRP A 562 2.17 -5.43 -9.15
C TRP A 562 1.65 -6.85 -9.40
N ASN A 563 1.78 -7.33 -10.62
CA ASN A 563 1.44 -8.70 -11.01
C ASN A 563 2.39 -9.22 -12.09
N GLY A 564 2.39 -10.54 -12.31
CA GLY A 564 3.27 -11.16 -13.30
C GLY A 564 3.10 -10.65 -14.73
N TRP A 565 1.91 -10.16 -15.10
CA TRP A 565 1.66 -9.57 -16.41
C TRP A 565 2.40 -8.24 -16.61
N LYS A 566 2.26 -7.30 -15.66
CA LYS A 566 2.98 -6.01 -15.70
C LYS A 566 4.50 -6.22 -15.64
N HIS A 567 4.94 -7.19 -14.84
CA HIS A 567 6.34 -7.58 -14.81
C HIS A 567 6.83 -8.06 -16.19
N GLY A 568 6.04 -8.93 -16.85
CA GLY A 568 6.30 -9.39 -18.21
C GLY A 568 6.43 -8.24 -19.21
N LEU A 569 5.48 -7.29 -19.21
CA LEU A 569 5.51 -6.13 -20.11
C LEU A 569 6.79 -5.28 -19.94
N LEU A 570 7.20 -5.02 -18.71
CA LEU A 570 8.43 -4.27 -18.43
C LEU A 570 9.67 -5.03 -18.88
N LYS A 571 9.70 -6.34 -18.62
CA LYS A 571 10.81 -7.22 -19.01
C LYS A 571 10.94 -7.35 -20.53
N ASP A 572 9.83 -7.50 -21.24
CA ASP A 572 9.80 -7.59 -22.69
C ASP A 572 10.28 -6.28 -23.31
N LEU A 573 9.78 -5.12 -22.84
CA LEU A 573 10.26 -3.81 -23.26
C LEU A 573 11.77 -3.66 -23.04
N PHE A 574 12.27 -4.04 -21.86
CA PHE A 574 13.71 -4.02 -21.56
C PHE A 574 14.53 -4.86 -22.54
N ILE A 575 14.14 -6.12 -22.77
CA ILE A 575 14.89 -7.06 -23.62
C ILE A 575 14.91 -6.57 -25.07
N LEU A 576 13.76 -6.15 -25.60
CA LEU A 576 13.63 -5.66 -26.98
C LEU A 576 14.46 -4.39 -27.19
N THR A 577 14.39 -3.44 -26.26
CA THR A 577 15.16 -2.20 -26.32
C THR A 577 16.66 -2.45 -26.18
N ARG A 578 17.08 -3.37 -25.30
CA ARG A 578 18.49 -3.73 -25.14
C ARG A 578 19.06 -4.33 -26.42
N SER A 579 18.33 -5.25 -27.05
CA SER A 579 18.72 -5.86 -28.33
C SER A 579 18.91 -4.80 -29.42
N LYS A 580 17.98 -3.83 -29.51
CA LYS A 580 18.08 -2.68 -30.43
C LYS A 580 19.32 -1.81 -30.16
N ILE A 581 19.59 -1.45 -28.90
CA ILE A 581 20.77 -0.63 -28.53
C ILE A 581 22.07 -1.35 -28.86
N ASN A 582 22.14 -2.66 -28.60
CA ASN A 582 23.31 -3.49 -28.89
C ASN A 582 23.59 -3.68 -30.38
N LYS A 583 22.67 -3.25 -31.26
CA LYS A 583 22.71 -3.55 -32.70
C LYS A 583 22.89 -5.04 -32.96
N GLU A 584 22.30 -5.87 -32.11
CA GLU A 584 22.13 -7.28 -32.43
C GLU A 584 21.44 -7.35 -33.80
N PRO A 585 21.81 -8.31 -34.68
CA PRO A 585 21.24 -8.37 -36.02
C PRO A 585 19.72 -8.35 -35.91
N VAL A 586 19.14 -7.20 -36.22
CA VAL A 586 17.72 -6.98 -36.09
C VAL A 586 17.12 -7.78 -37.22
N GLN A 587 16.59 -8.94 -36.88
CA GLN A 587 15.75 -9.66 -37.83
C GLN A 587 14.69 -8.68 -38.30
N THR A 588 14.64 -8.46 -39.62
CA THR A 588 13.55 -7.65 -40.18
C THR A 588 12.21 -8.23 -39.74
N ILE A 589 11.14 -7.42 -39.69
CA ILE A 589 9.82 -7.94 -39.30
C ILE A 589 9.46 -9.18 -40.13
N LYS A 590 9.83 -9.14 -41.43
CA LYS A 590 9.71 -10.27 -42.34
C LYS A 590 10.50 -11.49 -41.88
N GLU A 591 11.75 -11.36 -41.44
CA GLU A 591 12.53 -12.48 -40.91
C GLU A 591 11.92 -13.06 -39.63
N ILE A 592 11.45 -12.21 -38.70
CA ILE A 592 10.76 -12.67 -37.48
C ILE A 592 9.48 -13.41 -37.85
N THR A 593 8.69 -12.86 -38.77
CA THR A 593 7.48 -13.48 -39.29
C THR A 593 7.78 -14.85 -39.89
N GLU A 594 8.75 -14.93 -40.80
CA GLU A 594 9.09 -16.17 -41.49
C GLU A 594 9.68 -17.21 -40.54
N ASP A 595 10.52 -16.81 -39.58
CA ASP A 595 11.05 -17.72 -38.56
C ASP A 595 9.93 -18.24 -37.63
N ARG A 596 9.04 -17.35 -37.16
CA ARG A 596 7.89 -17.73 -36.34
C ARG A 596 6.93 -18.65 -37.09
N LYS A 597 6.62 -18.36 -38.37
CA LYS A 597 5.81 -19.25 -39.23
C LYS A 597 6.46 -20.61 -39.35
N LYS A 598 7.74 -20.65 -39.75
CA LYS A 598 8.49 -21.88 -39.99
C LYS A 598 8.59 -22.73 -38.72
N ASN A 599 8.94 -22.13 -37.59
CA ASN A 599 9.09 -22.83 -36.31
C ASN A 599 7.74 -23.24 -35.70
N CYS A 600 6.68 -22.47 -35.93
CA CYS A 600 5.32 -22.86 -35.57
C CYS A 600 4.89 -24.09 -36.39
N ILE A 601 4.99 -24.03 -37.72
CA ILE A 601 4.63 -25.14 -38.62
C ILE A 601 5.42 -26.41 -38.27
N ARG A 602 6.73 -26.29 -38.02
CA ARG A 602 7.60 -27.42 -37.65
C ARG A 602 7.21 -28.12 -36.35
N SER A 603 6.46 -27.46 -35.47
CA SER A 603 6.03 -28.06 -34.20
C SER A 603 4.88 -29.07 -34.33
N PHE A 604 4.26 -29.16 -35.51
CA PHE A 604 3.17 -30.09 -35.81
C PHE A 604 3.71 -31.28 -36.62
N ARG A 605 3.26 -32.49 -36.27
CA ARG A 605 3.79 -33.74 -36.84
C ARG A 605 3.18 -34.06 -38.22
N GLU A 606 1.85 -33.96 -38.34
CA GLU A 606 1.12 -34.35 -39.54
C GLU A 606 1.25 -33.33 -40.67
N GLU A 607 1.48 -33.80 -41.91
CA GLU A 607 1.66 -32.91 -43.07
C GLU A 607 0.37 -32.16 -43.45
N ARG A 608 -0.79 -32.79 -43.19
CA ARG A 608 -2.11 -32.16 -43.33
C ARG A 608 -2.23 -30.92 -42.43
N ASP A 609 -1.83 -31.05 -41.17
CA ASP A 609 -1.89 -29.98 -40.18
C ASP A 609 -0.93 -28.84 -40.53
N LYS A 610 0.29 -29.19 -40.95
CA LYS A 610 1.27 -28.19 -41.44
C LYS A 610 0.71 -27.37 -42.60
N LYS A 611 0.07 -28.02 -43.58
CA LYS A 611 -0.55 -27.32 -44.73
C LYS A 611 -1.68 -26.40 -44.28
N LYS A 612 -2.53 -26.86 -43.34
CA LYS A 612 -3.63 -26.07 -42.78
C LYS A 612 -3.12 -24.84 -42.03
N ILE A 613 -2.12 -25.00 -41.18
CA ILE A 613 -1.50 -23.88 -40.44
C ILE A 613 -0.79 -22.92 -41.37
N LYS A 614 -0.06 -23.43 -42.37
CA LYS A 614 0.61 -22.58 -43.36
C LYS A 614 -0.40 -21.64 -44.05
N ASN A 615 -1.55 -22.18 -44.45
CA ASN A 615 -2.63 -21.38 -45.04
C ASN A 615 -3.22 -20.38 -44.03
N TYR A 616 -3.47 -20.82 -42.79
CA TYR A 616 -4.02 -19.95 -41.73
C TYR A 616 -3.05 -18.82 -41.33
N LEU A 617 -1.76 -19.07 -41.24
CA LEU A 617 -0.77 -18.04 -40.94
C LEU A 617 -0.54 -17.12 -42.15
N GLY A 618 -0.73 -17.62 -43.37
CA GLY A 618 -0.55 -16.85 -44.60
C GLY A 618 -1.57 -15.72 -44.81
N ILE A 619 -2.70 -15.72 -44.09
CA ILE A 619 -3.74 -14.68 -44.21
C ILE A 619 -3.55 -13.50 -43.25
N PHE A 620 -2.49 -13.48 -42.44
CA PHE A 620 -2.22 -12.39 -41.49
C PHE A 620 -1.00 -11.58 -41.92
N GLU A 621 -1.03 -10.29 -41.60
CA GLU A 621 0.11 -9.39 -41.78
C GLU A 621 1.21 -9.66 -40.76
N ASP A 622 2.38 -9.11 -41.04
CA ASP A 622 3.57 -9.19 -40.19
C ASP A 622 3.30 -8.77 -38.73
N SER A 623 2.44 -7.76 -38.52
CA SER A 623 2.08 -7.27 -37.17
C SER A 623 1.43 -8.34 -36.27
N PHE A 624 0.70 -9.31 -36.84
CA PHE A 624 0.15 -10.45 -36.10
C PHE A 624 1.26 -11.30 -35.50
N PHE A 625 2.32 -11.51 -36.25
CA PHE A 625 3.45 -12.33 -35.81
C PHE A 625 4.23 -11.61 -34.75
N THR A 626 4.37 -10.29 -34.78
CA THR A 626 5.09 -9.54 -33.74
C THR A 626 4.40 -9.63 -32.38
N LYS A 627 3.06 -9.52 -32.36
CA LYS A 627 2.21 -9.62 -31.15
C LYS A 627 2.14 -11.02 -30.54
N ASN A 628 2.38 -12.06 -31.34
CA ASN A 628 2.27 -13.45 -30.92
C ASN A 628 3.65 -14.13 -30.93
N ASN A 629 4.20 -14.36 -29.74
CA ASN A 629 5.43 -15.14 -29.61
C ASN A 629 5.21 -16.61 -30.04
N LEU A 630 6.30 -17.35 -30.21
CA LEU A 630 6.23 -18.72 -30.73
C LEU A 630 5.37 -19.66 -29.86
N ASP A 631 5.39 -19.53 -28.53
CA ASP A 631 4.55 -20.32 -27.63
C ASP A 631 3.05 -20.04 -27.86
N LYS A 632 2.68 -18.76 -27.92
CA LYS A 632 1.30 -18.33 -28.22
C LYS A 632 0.85 -18.84 -29.58
N LEU A 633 1.69 -18.70 -30.62
CA LEU A 633 1.37 -19.18 -31.97
C LEU A 633 1.14 -20.69 -31.99
N LYS A 634 1.98 -21.48 -31.32
CA LYS A 634 1.80 -22.94 -31.21
C LYS A 634 0.47 -23.29 -30.55
N TRP A 635 0.16 -22.64 -29.43
CA TRP A 635 -1.09 -22.85 -28.72
C TRP A 635 -2.31 -22.48 -29.57
N GLN A 636 -2.32 -21.29 -30.17
CA GLN A 636 -3.39 -20.82 -31.06
C GLN A 636 -3.57 -21.73 -32.27
N CYS A 637 -2.49 -22.11 -32.95
CA CYS A 637 -2.55 -23.01 -34.10
C CYS A 637 -3.06 -24.40 -33.72
N GLY A 638 -2.67 -24.92 -32.54
CA GLY A 638 -3.21 -26.17 -32.01
C GLY A 638 -4.72 -26.13 -31.78
N LEU A 639 -5.26 -24.98 -31.34
CA LEU A 639 -6.71 -24.79 -31.23
C LEU A 639 -7.39 -24.75 -32.61
N VAL A 640 -6.79 -24.07 -33.58
CA VAL A 640 -7.32 -23.92 -34.94
C VAL A 640 -7.32 -25.24 -35.71
N ILE A 641 -6.29 -26.09 -35.55
CA ILE A 641 -6.23 -27.40 -36.22
C ILE A 641 -7.44 -28.27 -35.83
N ASN A 642 -7.79 -28.27 -34.55
CA ASN A 642 -8.89 -29.07 -33.99
C ASN A 642 -10.29 -28.53 -34.35
N SER A 643 -10.38 -27.57 -35.28
CA SER A 643 -11.62 -26.89 -35.68
C SER A 643 -11.64 -26.62 -37.19
N GLU A 644 -12.81 -26.39 -37.78
CA GLU A 644 -12.88 -25.94 -39.18
C GLU A 644 -12.48 -24.46 -39.30
N ILE A 645 -11.91 -24.07 -40.45
CA ILE A 645 -11.41 -22.70 -40.69
C ILE A 645 -12.52 -21.65 -40.62
N ASN A 646 -13.80 -22.01 -40.76
CA ASN A 646 -14.92 -21.05 -40.68
C ASN A 646 -15.67 -21.08 -39.34
N LYS A 647 -15.31 -21.98 -38.41
CA LYS A 647 -15.96 -22.04 -37.09
C LYS A 647 -15.28 -21.11 -36.09
N THR A 648 -16.06 -20.60 -35.13
CA THR A 648 -15.54 -19.87 -33.98
C THR A 648 -14.71 -20.82 -33.11
N VAL A 649 -13.49 -20.40 -32.80
CA VAL A 649 -12.53 -21.12 -31.95
C VAL A 649 -12.31 -20.30 -30.70
N ILE A 650 -12.58 -20.89 -29.54
CA ILE A 650 -12.36 -20.26 -28.25
C ILE A 650 -11.41 -21.13 -27.45
N GLY A 651 -10.29 -20.55 -27.02
CA GLY A 651 -9.33 -21.17 -26.12
C GLY A 651 -9.15 -20.32 -24.87
N ALA A 652 -8.92 -20.98 -23.74
CA ALA A 652 -8.54 -20.33 -22.50
C ALA A 652 -7.43 -21.15 -21.82
N ARG A 653 -6.37 -20.48 -21.36
CA ARG A 653 -5.33 -21.08 -20.52
C ARG A 653 -4.94 -20.14 -19.39
N LYS A 654 -4.38 -20.69 -18.32
CA LYS A 654 -3.83 -19.86 -17.24
C LYS A 654 -2.58 -19.15 -17.73
N CYS A 655 -2.41 -17.91 -17.31
CA CYS A 655 -1.17 -17.16 -17.45
C CYS A 655 -0.99 -16.33 -16.17
N PHE A 656 0.24 -16.09 -15.71
CA PHE A 656 0.56 -15.16 -14.61
C PHE A 656 -0.39 -15.21 -13.39
N ASP A 657 -0.09 -16.05 -12.40
CA ASP A 657 -0.86 -16.20 -11.15
C ASP A 657 -2.37 -16.45 -11.34
N ASN A 658 -3.18 -15.40 -11.30
CA ASN A 658 -4.64 -15.44 -11.31
C ASN A 658 -5.27 -14.97 -12.64
N LEU A 659 -4.45 -14.78 -13.68
CA LEU A 659 -4.92 -14.30 -14.98
C LEU A 659 -5.19 -15.45 -15.97
N LEU A 660 -5.97 -15.14 -16.99
CA LEU A 660 -6.31 -16.01 -18.10
C LEU A 660 -5.89 -15.38 -19.41
N GLU A 661 -5.23 -16.16 -20.25
CA GLU A 661 -5.05 -15.85 -21.66
C GLU A 661 -6.16 -16.53 -22.44
N ILE A 662 -6.96 -15.72 -23.14
CA ILE A 662 -8.12 -16.16 -23.90
C ILE A 662 -7.89 -15.82 -25.36
N PHE A 663 -8.03 -16.82 -26.23
CA PHE A 663 -7.93 -16.68 -27.67
C PHE A 663 -9.29 -16.92 -28.31
N ILE A 664 -9.72 -15.99 -29.18
CA ILE A 664 -10.97 -16.10 -29.91
C ILE A 664 -10.71 -15.83 -31.39
N LYS A 665 -10.85 -16.87 -32.21
CA LYS A 665 -10.82 -16.76 -33.67
C LYS A 665 -12.21 -16.96 -34.26
N THR A 666 -12.70 -16.03 -35.06
CA THR A 666 -14.08 -16.01 -35.58
C THR A 666 -14.16 -15.22 -36.88
N GLU A 667 -15.29 -15.28 -37.58
CA GLU A 667 -15.58 -14.35 -38.67
C GLU A 667 -15.60 -12.91 -38.14
N ASN A 668 -14.99 -12.00 -38.90
CA ASN A 668 -14.91 -10.59 -38.55
C ASN A 668 -16.17 -9.85 -39.04
N PHE A 669 -16.77 -9.05 -38.18
CA PHE A 669 -17.95 -8.24 -38.48
C PHE A 669 -17.95 -6.96 -37.66
N ASP A 670 -18.72 -5.97 -38.10
CA ASP A 670 -18.81 -4.68 -37.44
C ASP A 670 -19.39 -4.82 -36.01
N GLY A 671 -18.74 -4.22 -35.03
CA GLY A 671 -19.11 -4.36 -33.61
C GLY A 671 -18.62 -5.64 -32.91
N LEU A 672 -17.74 -6.45 -33.54
CA LEU A 672 -17.20 -7.66 -32.91
C LEU A 672 -16.54 -7.40 -31.54
N PHE A 673 -15.73 -6.34 -31.41
CA PHE A 673 -15.10 -6.01 -30.12
C PHE A 673 -16.15 -5.75 -29.02
N LEU A 674 -17.19 -4.96 -29.33
CA LEU A 674 -18.29 -4.70 -28.41
C LEU A 674 -18.98 -6.00 -27.98
N LYS A 675 -19.26 -6.92 -28.93
CA LYS A 675 -19.80 -8.24 -28.62
C LYS A 675 -18.90 -9.01 -27.66
N LEU A 676 -17.59 -9.03 -27.91
CA LEU A 676 -16.63 -9.76 -27.07
C LEU A 676 -16.56 -9.20 -25.65
N VAL A 677 -16.55 -7.87 -25.48
CA VAL A 677 -16.59 -7.25 -24.15
C VAL A 677 -17.86 -7.64 -23.39
N GLN A 678 -19.02 -7.63 -24.06
CA GLN A 678 -20.29 -8.06 -23.46
C GLN A 678 -20.26 -9.55 -23.05
N VAL A 679 -19.70 -10.42 -23.90
CA VAL A 679 -19.53 -11.85 -23.61
C VAL A 679 -18.65 -12.06 -22.37
N PHE A 680 -17.53 -11.34 -22.26
CA PHE A 680 -16.63 -11.45 -21.11
C PHE A 680 -17.31 -10.98 -19.83
N GLN A 681 -18.01 -9.85 -19.87
CA GLN A 681 -18.77 -9.36 -18.72
C GLN A 681 -19.84 -10.35 -18.26
N LEU A 682 -20.60 -10.95 -19.19
CA LEU A 682 -21.58 -12.01 -18.90
C LEU A 682 -20.92 -13.29 -18.34
N SER A 683 -19.67 -13.54 -18.72
CA SER A 683 -18.88 -14.69 -18.25
C SER A 683 -18.22 -14.44 -16.89
N GLY A 684 -18.40 -13.26 -16.28
CA GLY A 684 -17.78 -12.89 -15.01
C GLY A 684 -16.27 -12.60 -15.14
N LEU A 685 -15.86 -12.07 -16.29
CA LEU A 685 -14.47 -11.74 -16.59
C LEU A 685 -14.28 -10.23 -16.75
N GLU A 686 -13.18 -9.73 -16.18
CA GLU A 686 -12.69 -8.37 -16.36
C GLU A 686 -11.47 -8.42 -17.29
N ILE A 687 -11.54 -7.70 -18.41
CA ILE A 687 -10.46 -7.61 -19.40
C ILE A 687 -9.37 -6.69 -18.83
N ILE A 688 -8.11 -7.10 -18.97
CA ILE A 688 -6.91 -6.34 -18.60
C ILE A 688 -6.19 -5.86 -19.85
N ASP A 689 -6.09 -6.73 -20.86
CA ASP A 689 -5.40 -6.45 -22.12
C ASP A 689 -6.17 -7.08 -23.28
N ALA A 690 -6.22 -6.39 -24.42
CA ALA A 690 -6.82 -6.89 -25.64
C ALA A 690 -5.97 -6.57 -26.86
N ASN A 691 -5.54 -7.62 -27.56
CA ASN A 691 -4.85 -7.54 -28.84
C ASN A 691 -5.79 -8.00 -29.94
N ILE A 692 -6.15 -7.07 -30.82
CA ILE A 692 -7.04 -7.32 -31.95
C ILE A 692 -6.19 -7.61 -33.17
N SER A 693 -6.55 -8.63 -33.92
CA SER A 693 -5.85 -9.02 -35.14
C SER A 693 -6.85 -9.51 -36.16
N THR A 694 -6.79 -8.93 -37.35
CA THR A 694 -7.70 -9.23 -38.45
C THR A 694 -6.88 -9.73 -39.63
N SER A 695 -7.41 -10.67 -40.39
CA SER A 695 -6.79 -11.17 -41.62
C SER A 695 -6.71 -10.06 -42.68
N THR A 696 -5.77 -10.20 -43.62
CA THR A 696 -5.53 -9.26 -44.72
C THR A 696 -6.78 -9.03 -45.58
N ASN A 697 -7.60 -10.07 -45.77
CA ASN A 697 -8.87 -10.00 -46.48
C ASN A 697 -10.06 -9.55 -45.62
N LYS A 698 -9.81 -9.15 -44.36
CA LYS A 698 -10.80 -8.69 -43.37
C LYS A 698 -11.90 -9.70 -43.00
N ALA A 699 -11.80 -10.95 -43.42
CA ALA A 699 -12.84 -11.96 -43.18
C ALA A 699 -12.74 -12.65 -41.80
N ILE A 700 -11.54 -12.74 -41.22
CA ILE A 700 -11.28 -13.48 -39.98
C ILE A 700 -10.65 -12.56 -38.95
N ALA A 701 -11.16 -12.62 -37.72
CA ALA A 701 -10.53 -12.01 -36.54
C ALA A 701 -9.91 -13.10 -35.66
N ALA A 702 -8.74 -12.83 -35.09
CA ALA A 702 -7.96 -13.72 -34.23
C ALA A 702 -7.48 -12.94 -32.99
N ASN A 703 -8.41 -12.70 -32.08
CA ASN A 703 -8.21 -11.79 -30.96
C ASN A 703 -7.68 -12.53 -29.72
N THR A 704 -6.76 -11.89 -29.01
CA THR A 704 -6.20 -12.41 -27.75
C THR A 704 -6.47 -11.43 -26.62
N PHE A 705 -6.95 -11.95 -25.49
CA PHE A 705 -7.28 -11.18 -24.30
C PHE A 705 -6.55 -11.72 -23.09
N ILE A 706 -6.10 -10.82 -22.22
CA ILE A 706 -5.73 -11.14 -20.83
C ILE A 706 -6.90 -10.71 -19.96
N ALA A 707 -7.42 -11.62 -19.14
CA ALA A 707 -8.56 -11.34 -18.27
C ALA A 707 -8.37 -11.94 -16.87
N LYS A 708 -9.09 -11.42 -15.89
CA LYS A 708 -9.21 -12.00 -14.54
C LYS A 708 -10.66 -12.29 -14.20
N TYR A 709 -10.87 -13.19 -13.25
CA TYR A 709 -12.20 -13.50 -12.76
C TYR A 709 -12.71 -12.40 -11.81
N SER A 710 -13.89 -11.83 -12.11
CA SER A 710 -14.38 -10.62 -11.41
C SER A 710 -14.81 -10.85 -9.97
N PHE A 711 -15.02 -12.10 -9.55
CA PHE A 711 -15.57 -12.42 -8.22
C PHE A 711 -14.49 -12.64 -7.14
N HIS A 712 -13.26 -13.00 -7.52
CA HIS A 712 -12.16 -13.21 -6.58
C HIS A 712 -10.78 -13.10 -7.25
N ASN A 713 -9.75 -12.85 -6.44
CA ASN A 713 -8.38 -12.72 -6.93
C ASN A 713 -7.52 -13.99 -6.80
N ARG A 714 -8.08 -15.15 -6.43
CA ARG A 714 -7.28 -16.40 -6.37
C ARG A 714 -7.05 -16.99 -7.77
N PRO A 715 -5.96 -17.75 -7.97
CA PRO A 715 -5.78 -18.57 -9.16
C PRO A 715 -6.95 -19.53 -9.39
N LEU A 716 -7.35 -19.66 -10.65
CA LEU A 716 -8.36 -20.62 -11.07
C LEU A 716 -7.75 -22.03 -11.19
N THR A 717 -8.55 -23.06 -10.92
CA THR A 717 -8.22 -24.45 -11.19
C THR A 717 -8.37 -24.76 -12.68
N ASN A 718 -7.83 -25.89 -13.15
CA ASN A 718 -7.97 -26.26 -14.57
C ASN A 718 -9.43 -26.49 -14.96
N ILE A 719 -10.25 -27.00 -14.03
CA ILE A 719 -11.68 -27.23 -14.23
C ILE A 719 -12.40 -25.89 -14.42
N GLU A 720 -12.14 -24.91 -13.55
CA GLU A 720 -12.74 -23.58 -13.66
C GLU A 720 -12.38 -22.87 -14.96
N VAL A 721 -11.16 -23.08 -15.48
CA VAL A 721 -10.77 -22.53 -16.78
C VAL A 721 -11.59 -23.16 -17.92
N GLN A 722 -11.87 -24.46 -17.87
CA GLN A 722 -12.74 -25.12 -18.85
C GLN A 722 -14.20 -24.63 -18.72
N ASP A 723 -14.70 -24.45 -17.49
CA ASP A 723 -16.04 -23.92 -17.25
C ASP A 723 -16.18 -22.50 -17.82
N ILE A 724 -15.16 -21.66 -17.63
CA ILE A 724 -15.12 -20.31 -18.20
C ILE A 724 -15.10 -20.37 -19.73
N LYS A 725 -14.30 -21.25 -20.32
CA LYS A 725 -14.28 -21.47 -21.78
C LYS A 725 -15.66 -21.84 -22.33
N LEU A 726 -16.38 -22.74 -21.64
CA LEU A 726 -17.74 -23.14 -21.99
C LEU A 726 -18.73 -21.97 -21.84
N LYS A 727 -18.62 -21.20 -20.76
CA LYS A 727 -19.43 -19.98 -20.54
C LYS A 727 -19.23 -18.95 -21.64
N ILE A 728 -17.98 -18.64 -22.01
CA ILE A 728 -17.64 -17.73 -23.11
C ILE A 728 -18.29 -18.22 -24.41
N SER A 729 -18.16 -19.51 -24.71
CA SER A 729 -18.72 -20.12 -25.93
C SER A 729 -20.25 -20.02 -25.97
N ASN A 730 -20.92 -20.35 -24.86
CA ASN A 730 -22.37 -20.25 -24.75
C ASN A 730 -22.85 -18.80 -24.89
N ASN A 731 -22.18 -17.87 -24.21
CA ASN A 731 -22.55 -16.45 -24.22
C ASN A 731 -22.27 -15.79 -25.57
N PHE A 732 -21.21 -16.21 -26.29
CA PHE A 732 -20.91 -15.73 -27.64
C PHE A 732 -21.99 -16.12 -28.66
N ASN A 733 -22.56 -17.32 -28.52
CA ASN A 733 -23.61 -17.82 -29.42
C ASN A 733 -25.01 -17.32 -29.05
N ASN A 734 -25.29 -17.05 -27.76
CA ASN A 734 -26.64 -16.77 -27.25
C ASN A 734 -26.83 -15.34 -26.68
N LEU A 735 -26.06 -14.37 -27.16
CA LEU A 735 -25.99 -13.02 -26.57
C LEU A 735 -27.36 -12.31 -26.52
N GLU A 736 -28.16 -12.40 -27.59
CA GLU A 736 -29.46 -11.72 -27.70
C GLU A 736 -30.49 -12.21 -26.66
N GLY A 737 -30.43 -13.48 -26.27
CA GLY A 737 -31.33 -14.06 -25.26
C GLY A 737 -30.94 -13.77 -23.81
N GLN A 738 -29.66 -13.46 -23.55
CA GLN A 738 -29.13 -13.29 -22.18
C GLN A 738 -29.05 -11.83 -21.72
N SER A 739 -29.01 -10.86 -22.64
CA SER A 739 -28.94 -9.41 -22.35
C SER A 739 -30.08 -8.90 -21.44
N LYS A 740 -31.26 -9.54 -21.49
CA LYS A 740 -32.45 -9.19 -20.68
C LYS A 740 -32.36 -9.53 -19.19
N LYS A 741 -31.38 -10.35 -18.73
CA LYS A 741 -31.26 -10.79 -17.32
C LYS A 741 -30.31 -9.96 -16.44
N LEU A 742 -29.59 -8.99 -17.02
CA LEU A 742 -28.59 -8.21 -16.28
C LEU A 742 -29.25 -7.04 -15.50
N VAL A 743 -29.89 -7.36 -14.37
CA VAL A 743 -30.19 -6.34 -13.36
C VAL A 743 -28.92 -6.11 -12.54
N PHE A 744 -28.15 -5.09 -12.89
CA PHE A 744 -27.02 -4.67 -12.09
C PHE A 744 -27.52 -4.15 -10.73
N LYS A 745 -27.10 -4.78 -9.63
CA LYS A 745 -27.19 -4.13 -8.31
C LYS A 745 -26.38 -2.85 -8.41
N LYS A 746 -27.07 -1.70 -8.47
CA LYS A 746 -26.47 -0.38 -8.27
C LYS A 746 -25.75 -0.42 -6.91
N LYS A 747 -24.43 -0.65 -6.90
CA LYS A 747 -23.62 -0.09 -5.82
C LYS A 747 -23.74 1.42 -6.00
N LYS A 748 -24.53 2.06 -5.14
CA LYS A 748 -24.42 3.51 -4.93
C LYS A 748 -23.01 3.73 -4.37
N ASN A 749 -22.03 3.90 -5.23
CA ASN A 749 -20.84 4.61 -4.87
C ASN A 749 -21.16 6.07 -5.21
N GLU A 750 -21.56 6.83 -4.19
CA GLU A 750 -21.60 8.29 -4.33
C GLU A 750 -20.19 8.73 -4.71
N SER A 751 -20.13 9.42 -5.84
CA SER A 751 -18.91 9.60 -6.61
C SER A 751 -17.94 10.50 -5.84
N PHE A 752 -16.70 10.00 -5.69
CA PHE A 752 -15.53 10.88 -5.66
C PHE A 752 -15.70 11.96 -6.73
N GLY A 753 -15.31 13.20 -6.45
CA GLY A 753 -15.14 14.21 -7.49
C GLY A 753 -14.11 13.72 -8.49
N LYS A 754 -14.57 13.01 -9.53
CA LYS A 754 -13.71 12.31 -10.47
C LYS A 754 -13.45 13.24 -11.66
N PRO A 755 -12.18 13.50 -12.01
CA PRO A 755 -11.89 14.09 -13.30
C PRO A 755 -12.21 13.05 -14.37
N PHE A 756 -13.37 13.17 -15.01
CA PHE A 756 -13.55 12.57 -16.33
C PHE A 756 -12.61 13.31 -17.29
N LYS A 757 -11.58 12.63 -17.78
CA LYS A 757 -10.59 13.23 -18.67
C LYS A 757 -10.34 12.32 -19.85
N ILE A 758 -10.34 12.91 -21.04
CA ILE A 758 -9.98 12.23 -22.27
C ILE A 758 -8.77 12.93 -22.87
N SER A 759 -7.74 12.17 -23.22
CA SER A 759 -6.63 12.64 -24.04
C SER A 759 -6.52 11.83 -25.32
N ASN A 760 -6.07 12.47 -26.39
CA ASN A 760 -5.90 11.87 -27.71
C ASN A 760 -4.55 12.28 -28.28
N VAL A 761 -3.76 11.30 -28.74
CA VAL A 761 -2.51 11.53 -29.48
C VAL A 761 -2.64 10.90 -30.86
N GLU A 762 -2.55 11.72 -31.91
CA GLU A 762 -2.58 11.22 -33.30
C GLU A 762 -1.20 10.63 -33.68
N GLN A 763 -1.21 9.41 -34.19
CA GLN A 763 -0.04 8.71 -34.72
C GLN A 763 -0.14 8.68 -36.25
N LYS A 764 0.30 9.79 -36.89
CA LYS A 764 0.13 10.01 -38.33
C LYS A 764 0.72 8.89 -39.19
N ASP A 765 1.91 8.40 -38.83
CA ASP A 765 2.61 7.35 -39.58
C ASP A 765 1.83 6.03 -39.58
N LYS A 766 1.06 5.77 -38.51
CA LYS A 766 0.24 4.57 -38.34
C LYS A 766 -1.21 4.76 -38.75
N LYS A 767 -1.62 5.98 -39.10
CA LYS A 767 -3.01 6.36 -39.38
C LYS A 767 -3.97 5.99 -38.23
N ARG A 768 -3.53 6.20 -36.99
CA ARG A 768 -4.24 5.80 -35.76
C ARG A 768 -4.20 6.89 -34.70
N ASN A 769 -5.03 6.71 -33.68
CA ASN A 769 -5.12 7.59 -32.53
C ASN A 769 -4.97 6.79 -31.24
N LEU A 770 -4.15 7.27 -30.31
CA LEU A 770 -4.09 6.75 -28.95
C LEU A 770 -5.05 7.56 -28.06
N LEU A 771 -6.19 6.97 -27.73
CA LEU A 771 -7.23 7.56 -26.87
C LEU A 771 -7.05 7.05 -25.44
N THR A 772 -6.87 7.94 -24.48
CA THR A 772 -6.82 7.62 -23.04
C THR A 772 -8.04 8.18 -22.35
N ILE A 773 -8.74 7.34 -21.58
CA ILE A 773 -9.96 7.68 -20.84
C ILE A 773 -9.69 7.45 -19.36
N GLU A 774 -9.68 8.54 -18.58
CA GLU A 774 -9.58 8.50 -17.13
C GLU A 774 -10.96 8.77 -16.51
N THR A 775 -11.48 7.83 -15.73
CA THR A 775 -12.85 7.92 -15.19
C THR A 775 -13.07 7.05 -13.95
N ALA A 776 -14.30 7.07 -13.45
CA ALA A 776 -14.84 6.17 -12.45
C ALA A 776 -14.92 4.73 -12.96
N ASP A 777 -14.48 3.76 -12.16
CA ASP A 777 -14.99 2.40 -12.38
C ASP A 777 -16.51 2.40 -12.14
N SER A 778 -17.22 1.74 -13.04
CA SER A 778 -18.66 1.55 -12.96
C SER A 778 -19.06 0.25 -13.65
N PRO A 779 -20.12 -0.43 -13.19
CA PRO A 779 -20.59 -1.66 -13.84
C PRO A 779 -20.84 -1.44 -15.34
N GLY A 780 -20.15 -2.23 -16.18
CA GLY A 780 -20.26 -2.15 -17.63
C GLY A 780 -19.56 -0.97 -18.28
N LEU A 781 -18.63 -0.30 -17.59
CA LEU A 781 -17.85 0.82 -18.14
C LEU A 781 -17.24 0.51 -19.52
N LEU A 782 -16.51 -0.60 -19.62
CA LEU A 782 -15.84 -0.98 -20.88
C LEU A 782 -16.85 -1.27 -22.00
N VAL A 783 -18.03 -1.80 -21.68
CA VAL A 783 -19.13 -1.98 -22.66
C VAL A 783 -19.62 -0.63 -23.14
N LYS A 784 -19.81 0.35 -22.25
CA LYS A 784 -20.21 1.71 -22.63
C LYS A 784 -19.17 2.34 -23.55
N ILE A 785 -17.88 2.27 -23.20
CA ILE A 785 -16.78 2.82 -24.02
C ILE A 785 -16.76 2.16 -25.41
N ALA A 786 -16.74 0.82 -25.45
CA ALA A 786 -16.74 0.07 -26.71
C ALA A 786 -17.96 0.40 -27.58
N LYS A 787 -19.13 0.57 -26.96
CA LYS A 787 -20.36 0.96 -27.65
C LYS A 787 -20.26 2.35 -28.25
N THR A 788 -19.82 3.35 -27.47
CA THR A 788 -19.67 4.72 -27.97
C THR A 788 -18.65 4.83 -29.11
N LEU A 789 -17.54 4.08 -29.03
CA LEU A 789 -16.56 4.02 -30.13
C LEU A 789 -17.16 3.38 -31.38
N HIS A 790 -17.90 2.28 -31.24
CA HIS A 790 -18.54 1.61 -32.36
C HIS A 790 -19.64 2.47 -33.01
N GLU A 791 -20.53 3.10 -32.23
CA GLU A 791 -21.59 3.99 -32.73
C GLU A 791 -21.05 5.24 -33.44
N ASN A 792 -19.82 5.62 -33.13
CA ASN A 792 -19.12 6.69 -33.84
C ASN A 792 -18.26 6.16 -35.00
N GLY A 793 -18.39 4.90 -35.42
CA GLY A 793 -17.67 4.37 -36.59
C GLY A 793 -16.16 4.34 -36.41
N THR A 794 -15.70 3.87 -35.25
CA THR A 794 -14.28 3.70 -34.90
C THR A 794 -13.99 2.23 -34.60
N SER A 795 -12.87 1.73 -35.12
CA SER A 795 -12.36 0.38 -34.86
C SER A 795 -11.26 0.43 -33.79
N ILE A 796 -11.09 -0.65 -33.02
CA ILE A 796 -10.09 -0.77 -31.96
C ILE A 796 -9.02 -1.77 -32.41
N TYR A 797 -7.78 -1.33 -32.47
CA TYR A 797 -6.61 -2.16 -32.81
C TYR A 797 -5.99 -2.83 -31.58
N SER A 798 -5.90 -2.09 -30.48
CA SER A 798 -5.43 -2.59 -29.19
C SER A 798 -6.13 -1.83 -28.06
N ALA A 799 -6.29 -2.50 -26.91
CA ALA A 799 -6.82 -1.86 -25.71
C ALA A 799 -6.07 -2.35 -24.46
N ARG A 800 -5.72 -1.42 -23.59
CA ARG A 800 -5.14 -1.68 -22.27
C ARG A 800 -6.08 -1.12 -21.21
N ILE A 801 -6.54 -2.00 -20.32
CA ILE A 801 -7.56 -1.69 -19.31
C ILE A 801 -6.88 -1.68 -17.95
N ASN A 802 -6.85 -0.50 -17.31
CA ASN A 802 -6.15 -0.32 -16.04
C ASN A 802 -7.13 0.17 -14.97
N THR A 803 -7.76 -0.78 -14.29
CA THR A 803 -8.68 -0.52 -13.19
C THR A 803 -7.99 -0.65 -11.84
N LEU A 804 -8.10 0.39 -11.03
CA LEU A 804 -7.56 0.43 -9.67
C LEU A 804 -8.61 0.96 -8.68
N GLY A 805 -9.14 0.06 -7.85
CA GLY A 805 -10.23 0.41 -6.94
C GLY A 805 -11.40 0.98 -7.73
N ASP A 806 -11.73 2.25 -7.47
CA ASP A 806 -12.84 2.96 -8.13
C ASP A 806 -12.38 3.88 -9.29
N ARG A 807 -11.10 3.86 -9.69
CA ARG A 807 -10.56 4.65 -10.81
C ARG A 807 -10.14 3.74 -11.96
N VAL A 808 -10.41 4.19 -13.17
CA VAL A 808 -10.05 3.52 -14.41
C VAL A 808 -9.23 4.47 -15.28
N GLU A 809 -8.17 3.94 -15.87
CA GLU A 809 -7.36 4.60 -16.90
C GLU A 809 -7.20 3.64 -18.08
N ASP A 810 -8.14 3.70 -19.02
CA ASP A 810 -8.17 2.81 -20.17
C ASP A 810 -7.54 3.51 -21.38
N THR A 811 -6.70 2.77 -22.12
CA THR A 811 -6.06 3.27 -23.33
C THR A 811 -6.46 2.42 -24.52
N PHE A 812 -6.88 3.07 -25.61
CA PHE A 812 -7.33 2.43 -26.85
C PHE A 812 -6.54 3.00 -28.02
N GLU A 813 -5.95 2.12 -28.81
CA GLU A 813 -5.44 2.47 -30.14
C GLU A 813 -6.57 2.28 -31.15
N ILE A 814 -7.06 3.39 -31.70
CA ILE A 814 -8.26 3.42 -32.54
C ILE A 814 -7.94 3.92 -33.95
N GLU A 815 -8.71 3.44 -34.91
CA GLU A 815 -8.68 3.88 -36.31
C GLU A 815 -10.08 4.20 -36.81
N ASP A 816 -10.17 5.10 -37.79
CA ASP A 816 -11.41 5.33 -38.50
C ASP A 816 -11.75 4.11 -39.37
N MET A 817 -13.04 3.82 -39.57
CA MET A 817 -13.48 2.75 -40.47
C MET A 817 -13.01 2.97 -41.92
N THR A 818 -12.65 4.21 -42.28
CA THR A 818 -11.97 4.56 -43.54
C THR A 818 -10.48 4.19 -43.60
N LEU A 819 -9.94 3.48 -42.60
CA LEU A 819 -8.51 3.13 -42.48
C LEU A 819 -7.58 4.37 -42.46
N SER A 820 -8.05 5.42 -41.79
CA SER A 820 -7.31 6.66 -41.56
C SER A 820 -7.30 7.00 -40.08
N SER A 821 -6.45 7.96 -39.68
CA SER A 821 -6.56 8.56 -38.36
C SER A 821 -7.98 9.09 -38.13
N VAL A 822 -8.44 9.00 -36.90
CA VAL A 822 -9.72 9.55 -36.46
C VAL A 822 -9.60 11.07 -36.41
N SER A 823 -10.41 11.76 -37.21
CA SER A 823 -10.36 13.24 -37.29
C SER A 823 -10.63 13.90 -35.92
N SER A 824 -10.04 15.08 -35.70
CA SER A 824 -10.23 15.85 -34.47
C SER A 824 -11.71 16.15 -34.16
N LYS A 825 -12.52 16.40 -35.20
CA LYS A 825 -13.98 16.60 -35.08
C LYS A 825 -14.68 15.34 -34.55
N LYS A 826 -14.28 14.17 -35.03
CA LYS A 826 -14.83 12.87 -34.62
C LYS A 826 -14.38 12.48 -33.21
N ILE A 827 -13.11 12.74 -32.86
CA ILE A 827 -12.60 12.60 -31.48
C ILE A 827 -13.40 13.48 -30.50
N LYS A 828 -13.71 14.73 -30.88
CA LYS A 828 -14.54 15.61 -30.06
C LYS A 828 -15.94 15.03 -29.85
N LYS A 829 -16.59 14.55 -30.92
CA LYS A 829 -17.90 13.88 -30.84
C LYS A 829 -17.90 12.65 -29.93
N ILE A 830 -16.88 11.79 -30.05
CA ILE A 830 -16.67 10.63 -29.17
C ILE A 830 -16.52 11.11 -27.72
N SER A 831 -15.71 12.14 -27.50
CA SER A 831 -15.45 12.68 -26.15
C SER A 831 -16.72 13.22 -25.50
N ASP A 832 -17.55 13.94 -26.26
CA ASP A 832 -18.80 14.50 -25.77
C ASP A 832 -19.83 13.38 -25.49
N SER A 833 -19.93 12.37 -26.36
CA SER A 833 -20.79 11.20 -26.15
C SER A 833 -20.40 10.40 -24.90
N LEU A 834 -19.10 10.22 -24.66
CA LEU A 834 -18.60 9.53 -23.47
C LEU A 834 -18.90 10.33 -22.19
N LYS A 835 -18.86 11.67 -22.23
CA LYS A 835 -19.25 12.53 -21.09
C LYS A 835 -20.73 12.42 -20.74
N GLU A 836 -21.60 12.26 -21.73
CA GLU A 836 -23.04 12.11 -21.50
C GLU A 836 -23.42 10.74 -20.93
N THR A 837 -22.62 9.71 -21.24
CA THR A 837 -22.93 8.30 -20.92
C THR A 837 -22.33 7.84 -19.57
N MET A 838 -21.36 8.58 -19.04
CA MET A 838 -20.63 8.31 -17.79
C MET A 838 -21.10 9.21 -16.66
#